data_AF-A0A834ZE55-F1
#
_entry.id   AF-A0A834ZE55-F1
#
_cell.length_a   1.000
_cell.length_b   1.000
_cell.length_c   1.000
_cell.angle_alpha   90.00
_cell.angle_beta   90.00
_cell.angle_gamma   90.00
#
_symmetry.space_group_name_H-M   'P 1'
#
loop_
_entity.id
_entity.type
_entity.pdbx_description
1 polymer ?
#
loop_
_entity_poly.entity_id
_entity_poly.type
_entity_poly.pdbx_seq_one_letter_code
_entity_poly.pdbx_strand_id
1 'polypeptide(L)'
;MLEKLLSETMRKLIMLQSSIIFSSILLLFLSDISIAVDTITPIQTLRDGERLVSSRGTFELGFFSPGNSKNRYVGIWYKQITNQTVVWVANRDNPLTNSSGILRIGDKGDLILVNKSAGSVIWSSNQSKADNPVAQILDTGNLVIREANDENPNNYLWQSFDHPTDTLLPGMKLGWNLKTGMNRYLTSWKSEDDPSTGVYSFRIEAHGFPEAFLWNQRHKQFRTGPWNGLRFGGIPQMKPNYIFNFNFTSNQEEVYYSFSLKNESLVSRFMVNQTGQLQRTTWLETSRAWNIFWYLPKDQCDNYNVCGAYGICDINASPVCKCIKGFEPKKPEDWYFRVWSGGCIKKSELDCHKGYGFLRLKEMKLPETSRSFADNSMSLKDCEVLCRNNCACTAYANSDVTGGGTGCVIWTTDLMDLRQFTENGDGQDVYVRVAASDLDSYKNKRVMVIVIVTVCVAILLFGLSVCFIRKRKTMLSIWKRNIEERDTEERGIKEKSQDPLLFDVAIQGTRNYSDENKKDDLEFGYMSPEYAMDGLFSVKSDVFSFGVLVLEIISGKKNKGFYSPDNQLNLLGHVWRLWREGKAVTLLDSSMADSFPTHDVLRCIQVGLLCVQERAEDRPTISSVILMLSSENAIFPIPKKPGFCLGTIPIETESSSSKQESCTVNQVTVTILEAR
;
A
#
# COMPACT_ATOMS: atom_id res chain seq x y z
N MET A 1 -64.50 37.69 -53.52
CA MET A 1 -65.17 36.83 -52.52
C MET A 1 -64.53 35.43 -52.45
N LEU A 2 -64.23 34.80 -53.59
CA LEU A 2 -63.55 33.49 -53.66
C LEU A 2 -62.16 33.46 -52.99
N GLU A 3 -61.32 34.50 -53.17
CA GLU A 3 -59.98 34.55 -52.56
C GLU A 3 -59.99 34.64 -51.03
N LYS A 4 -60.98 35.32 -50.44
CA LYS A 4 -61.15 35.37 -48.98
C LYS A 4 -61.58 34.02 -48.42
N LEU A 5 -62.45 33.30 -49.12
CA LEU A 5 -62.87 31.95 -48.70
C LEU A 5 -61.71 30.94 -48.77
N LEU A 6 -60.87 31.02 -49.81
CA LEU A 6 -59.69 30.16 -49.99
C LEU A 6 -58.60 30.43 -48.94
N SER A 7 -58.40 31.69 -48.55
CA SER A 7 -57.44 32.04 -47.50
C SER A 7 -57.87 31.54 -46.12
N GLU A 8 -59.17 31.53 -45.83
CA GLU A 8 -59.69 31.16 -44.51
C GLU A 8 -59.76 29.64 -44.33
N THR A 9 -60.09 28.91 -45.40
CA THR A 9 -60.02 27.43 -45.42
C THR A 9 -58.59 26.92 -45.37
N MET A 10 -57.65 27.53 -46.10
CA MET A 10 -56.22 27.18 -46.02
C MET A 10 -55.63 27.42 -44.63
N ARG A 11 -55.97 28.54 -43.96
CA ARG A 11 -55.53 28.79 -42.58
C ARG A 11 -56.09 27.75 -41.60
N LYS A 12 -57.36 27.38 -41.74
CA LYS A 12 -57.97 26.31 -40.92
C LYS A 12 -57.30 24.95 -41.17
N LEU A 13 -56.96 24.64 -42.41
CA LEU A 13 -56.27 23.39 -42.78
C LEU A 13 -54.85 23.33 -42.21
N ILE A 14 -54.10 24.43 -42.27
CA ILE A 14 -52.75 24.55 -41.71
C ILE A 14 -52.79 24.43 -40.18
N MET A 15 -53.73 25.09 -39.52
CA MET A 15 -53.89 24.99 -38.06
C MET A 15 -54.29 23.57 -37.63
N LEU A 16 -55.15 22.89 -38.40
CA LEU A 16 -55.53 21.50 -38.14
C LEU A 16 -54.33 20.54 -38.34
N GLN A 17 -53.56 20.68 -39.42
CA GLN A 17 -52.34 19.92 -39.64
C GLN A 17 -51.30 20.17 -38.54
N SER A 18 -51.13 21.42 -38.12
CA SER A 18 -50.21 21.79 -37.04
C SER A 18 -50.62 21.16 -35.71
N SER A 19 -51.93 21.12 -35.43
CA SER A 19 -52.48 20.51 -34.22
C SER A 19 -52.36 18.98 -34.22
N ILE A 20 -52.54 18.33 -35.39
CA ILE A 20 -52.36 16.88 -35.55
C ILE A 20 -50.88 16.51 -35.41
N ILE A 21 -49.96 17.28 -36.01
CA ILE A 21 -48.51 17.07 -35.89
C ILE A 21 -48.07 17.27 -34.43
N PHE A 22 -48.53 18.33 -33.77
CA PHE A 22 -48.23 18.57 -32.35
C PHE A 22 -48.78 17.44 -31.45
N SER A 23 -49.99 16.96 -31.71
CA SER A 23 -50.58 15.82 -30.98
C SER A 23 -49.82 14.52 -31.24
N SER A 24 -49.32 14.31 -32.46
CA SER A 24 -48.53 13.13 -32.85
C SER A 24 -47.13 13.15 -32.23
N ILE A 25 -46.50 14.33 -32.19
CA ILE A 25 -45.23 14.57 -31.51
C ILE A 25 -45.39 14.41 -29.99
N LEU A 26 -46.48 14.91 -29.41
CA LEU A 26 -46.80 14.71 -27.98
C LEU A 26 -47.04 13.24 -27.65
N LEU A 27 -47.71 12.49 -28.53
CA LEU A 27 -47.89 11.03 -28.39
C LEU A 27 -46.56 10.26 -28.50
N LEU A 28 -45.64 10.71 -29.36
CA LEU A 28 -44.27 10.17 -29.44
C LEU A 28 -43.44 10.48 -28.19
N PHE A 29 -43.65 11.64 -27.55
CA PHE A 29 -43.03 11.98 -26.25
C PHE A 29 -43.66 11.25 -25.05
N LEU A 30 -44.89 10.74 -25.19
CA LEU A 30 -45.58 9.95 -24.15
C LEU A 30 -45.24 8.45 -24.22
N SER A 31 -44.70 7.95 -25.34
CA SER A 31 -44.35 6.53 -25.52
C SER A 31 -43.10 6.05 -24.75
N ASP A 32 -42.32 6.95 -24.13
CA ASP A 32 -41.10 6.60 -23.39
C ASP A 32 -41.19 6.79 -21.86
N ILE A 33 -42.38 7.02 -21.31
CA ILE A 33 -42.56 6.95 -19.85
C ILE A 33 -42.75 5.48 -19.44
N SER A 34 -41.68 4.69 -19.55
CA SER A 34 -41.58 3.41 -18.85
C SER A 34 -41.41 3.72 -17.36
N ILE A 35 -42.49 3.66 -16.59
CA ILE A 35 -42.39 3.63 -15.13
C ILE A 35 -41.56 2.39 -14.80
N ALA A 36 -40.38 2.59 -14.20
CA ALA A 36 -39.57 1.50 -13.69
C ALA A 36 -40.41 0.73 -12.67
N VAL A 37 -40.84 -0.48 -13.05
CA VAL A 37 -41.52 -1.39 -12.14
C VAL A 37 -40.43 -2.04 -11.30
N ASP A 38 -40.39 -1.70 -10.02
CA ASP A 38 -39.42 -2.18 -9.03
C ASP A 38 -39.99 -3.27 -8.12
N THR A 39 -41.29 -3.56 -8.25
CA THR A 39 -42.04 -4.49 -7.40
C THR A 39 -42.76 -5.59 -8.19
N ILE A 40 -42.88 -6.77 -7.58
CA ILE A 40 -43.74 -7.87 -8.01
C ILE A 40 -44.76 -8.11 -6.90
N THR A 41 -46.03 -7.90 -7.22
CA THR A 41 -47.18 -8.22 -6.36
C THR A 41 -47.68 -9.65 -6.60
N PRO A 42 -48.55 -10.22 -5.74
CA PRO A 42 -49.05 -11.59 -5.90
C PRO A 42 -49.79 -11.89 -7.21
N ILE A 43 -50.33 -10.86 -7.87
CA ILE A 43 -51.04 -10.98 -9.15
C ILE A 43 -50.11 -10.81 -10.37
N GLN A 44 -48.89 -10.36 -10.15
CA GLN A 44 -47.90 -10.12 -11.20
C GLN A 44 -46.94 -11.30 -11.31
N THR A 45 -46.41 -11.48 -12.52
CA THR A 45 -45.39 -12.48 -12.82
C THR A 45 -44.34 -11.86 -13.71
N LEU A 46 -43.07 -12.20 -13.50
CA LEU A 46 -41.97 -11.83 -14.38
C LEU A 46 -41.61 -13.03 -15.27
N ARG A 47 -41.72 -12.87 -16.59
CA ARG A 47 -41.39 -13.87 -17.61
C ARG A 47 -40.01 -13.64 -18.19
N ASP A 48 -39.47 -14.65 -18.88
CA ASP A 48 -38.23 -14.48 -19.65
C ASP A 48 -38.40 -13.37 -20.72
N GLY A 49 -37.42 -12.49 -20.83
CA GLY A 49 -37.44 -11.26 -21.61
C GLY A 49 -37.94 -10.01 -20.87
N GLU A 50 -38.73 -10.16 -19.80
CA GLU A 50 -39.15 -9.04 -18.94
C GLU A 50 -38.08 -8.71 -17.90
N ARG A 51 -38.11 -7.47 -17.40
CA ARG A 51 -37.15 -6.98 -16.39
C ARG A 51 -37.85 -6.17 -15.31
N LEU A 52 -37.33 -6.30 -14.10
CA LEU A 52 -37.68 -5.47 -12.95
C LEU A 52 -36.52 -4.50 -12.70
N VAL A 53 -36.79 -3.22 -12.56
CA VAL A 53 -35.77 -2.17 -12.50
C VAL A 53 -35.87 -1.46 -11.16
N SER A 54 -34.74 -1.25 -10.48
CA SER A 54 -34.73 -0.47 -9.23
C SER A 54 -35.21 0.97 -9.48
N SER A 55 -35.74 1.64 -8.45
CA SER A 55 -36.42 2.93 -8.60
C SER A 55 -35.57 4.04 -9.25
N ARG A 56 -34.25 4.08 -9.01
CA ARG A 56 -33.30 5.01 -9.67
C ARG A 56 -32.65 4.42 -10.93
N GLY A 57 -32.98 3.19 -11.31
CA GLY A 57 -32.42 2.52 -12.47
C GLY A 57 -30.94 2.15 -12.31
N THR A 58 -30.52 1.81 -11.09
CA THR A 58 -29.15 1.36 -10.78
C THR A 58 -29.00 -0.13 -11.10
N PHE A 59 -29.97 -0.95 -10.69
CA PHE A 59 -29.97 -2.40 -10.84
C PHE A 59 -31.17 -2.90 -11.64
N GLU A 60 -30.97 -4.02 -12.33
CA GLU A 60 -32.01 -4.78 -13.02
C GLU A 60 -32.02 -6.22 -12.53
N LEU A 61 -33.21 -6.77 -12.34
CA LEU A 61 -33.49 -8.18 -12.08
C LEU A 61 -34.19 -8.77 -13.30
N GLY A 62 -33.74 -9.94 -13.74
CA GLY A 62 -34.42 -10.65 -14.83
C GLY A 62 -33.76 -11.97 -15.22
N PHE A 63 -34.20 -12.50 -16.35
CA PHE A 63 -33.71 -13.74 -16.90
C PHE A 63 -32.42 -13.56 -17.72
N PHE A 64 -31.50 -14.48 -17.47
CA PHE A 64 -30.10 -14.58 -17.84
C PHE A 64 -29.55 -15.81 -18.58
N SER A 65 -28.62 -15.66 -19.54
CA SER A 65 -27.71 -16.76 -19.91
C SER A 65 -26.29 -16.20 -19.99
N PRO A 66 -25.35 -16.67 -19.14
CA PRO A 66 -23.96 -16.21 -19.19
C PRO A 66 -23.24 -16.79 -20.41
N GLY A 67 -22.53 -15.92 -21.13
CA GLY A 67 -21.74 -16.23 -22.32
C GLY A 67 -22.38 -17.24 -23.27
N ASN A 68 -21.80 -18.44 -23.38
CA ASN A 68 -22.27 -19.49 -24.30
C ASN A 68 -23.25 -20.50 -23.68
N SER A 69 -23.69 -20.27 -22.44
CA SER A 69 -24.59 -21.17 -21.73
C SER A 69 -25.96 -21.27 -22.39
N LYS A 70 -26.47 -22.50 -22.54
CA LYS A 70 -27.86 -22.75 -22.96
C LYS A 70 -28.84 -22.73 -21.79
N ASN A 71 -28.31 -22.71 -20.57
CA ASN A 71 -29.11 -22.66 -19.35
C ASN A 71 -29.63 -21.25 -19.10
N ARG A 72 -30.80 -21.15 -18.45
CA ARG A 72 -31.42 -19.89 -18.06
C ARG A 72 -31.43 -19.74 -16.54
N TYR A 73 -31.09 -18.53 -16.11
CA TYR A 73 -30.96 -18.14 -14.70
C TYR A 73 -31.76 -16.88 -14.41
N VAL A 74 -32.12 -16.65 -13.16
CA VAL A 74 -32.59 -15.35 -12.66
C VAL A 74 -31.44 -14.69 -11.93
N GLY A 75 -31.14 -13.45 -12.27
CA GLY A 75 -30.04 -12.71 -11.64
C GLY A 75 -30.25 -11.21 -11.59
N ILE A 76 -29.39 -10.55 -10.84
CA ILE A 76 -29.34 -9.10 -10.68
C ILE A 76 -28.04 -8.59 -11.32
N TRP A 77 -28.11 -7.52 -12.09
CA TRP A 77 -26.96 -6.85 -12.70
C TRP A 77 -27.10 -5.32 -12.67
N TYR A 78 -25.99 -4.62 -12.92
CA TYR A 78 -26.02 -3.17 -13.08
C TYR A 78 -26.70 -2.80 -14.41
N LYS A 79 -27.70 -1.91 -14.36
CA LYS A 79 -28.44 -1.46 -15.54
C LYS A 79 -27.59 -0.60 -16.48
N GLN A 80 -26.79 0.29 -15.91
CA GLN A 80 -26.07 1.35 -16.64
C GLN A 80 -24.81 0.81 -17.34
N ILE A 81 -24.38 -0.40 -17.00
CA ILE A 81 -23.18 -1.03 -17.54
C ILE A 81 -23.55 -1.85 -18.78
N THR A 82 -23.00 -1.46 -19.94
CA THR A 82 -23.28 -2.08 -21.25
C THR A 82 -22.97 -3.58 -21.29
N ASN A 83 -21.83 -3.99 -20.75
CA ASN A 83 -21.49 -5.40 -20.58
C ASN A 83 -22.14 -5.94 -19.31
N GLN A 84 -23.13 -6.82 -19.48
CA GLN A 84 -23.94 -7.35 -18.39
C GLN A 84 -23.04 -7.89 -17.26
N THR A 85 -23.00 -7.17 -16.15
CA THR A 85 -22.21 -7.55 -14.97
C THR A 85 -23.16 -8.05 -13.90
N VAL A 86 -23.31 -9.37 -13.83
CA VAL A 86 -24.17 -10.05 -12.87
C VAL A 86 -23.51 -10.05 -11.50
N VAL A 87 -24.28 -9.71 -10.46
CA VAL A 87 -23.81 -9.58 -9.06
C VAL A 87 -24.54 -10.53 -8.11
N TRP A 88 -25.63 -11.13 -8.56
CA TRP A 88 -26.40 -12.12 -7.79
C TRP A 88 -27.17 -13.05 -8.73
N VAL A 89 -27.32 -14.32 -8.35
CA VAL A 89 -28.01 -15.36 -9.13
C VAL A 89 -28.85 -16.23 -8.19
N ALA A 90 -30.15 -16.34 -8.44
CA ALA A 90 -31.08 -17.09 -7.59
C ALA A 90 -30.88 -18.60 -7.72
N ASN A 91 -31.08 -19.13 -8.94
CA ASN A 91 -31.13 -20.56 -9.23
C ASN A 91 -29.79 -21.09 -9.78
N ARG A 92 -28.67 -20.63 -9.20
CA ARG A 92 -27.32 -20.89 -9.74
C ARG A 92 -26.97 -22.37 -9.89
N ASP A 93 -27.44 -23.22 -8.97
CA ASP A 93 -27.19 -24.67 -8.97
C ASP A 93 -28.35 -25.48 -9.60
N ASN A 94 -29.48 -24.82 -9.90
CA ASN A 94 -30.67 -25.45 -10.48
C ASN A 94 -31.13 -24.63 -11.71
N PRO A 95 -30.41 -24.71 -12.84
CA PRO A 95 -30.74 -23.94 -14.03
C PRO A 95 -32.07 -24.37 -14.68
N LEU A 96 -32.71 -23.43 -15.37
CA LEU A 96 -33.74 -23.75 -16.36
C LEU A 96 -33.09 -24.17 -17.68
N THR A 97 -33.68 -25.12 -18.39
CA THR A 97 -33.17 -25.63 -19.68
C THR A 97 -33.79 -24.93 -20.91
N ASN A 98 -34.73 -24.02 -20.69
CA ASN A 98 -35.45 -23.27 -21.73
C ASN A 98 -35.97 -21.93 -21.18
N SER A 99 -36.62 -21.13 -22.03
CA SER A 99 -37.19 -19.82 -21.70
C SER A 99 -38.62 -19.88 -21.11
N SER A 100 -39.05 -21.02 -20.59
CA SER A 100 -40.39 -21.18 -19.98
C SER A 100 -40.46 -20.80 -18.49
N GLY A 101 -39.41 -20.15 -17.98
CA GLY A 101 -39.31 -19.70 -16.61
C GLY A 101 -40.31 -18.59 -16.28
N ILE A 102 -40.91 -18.67 -15.09
CA ILE A 102 -41.76 -17.61 -14.53
C ILE A 102 -41.34 -17.38 -13.09
N LEU A 103 -40.99 -16.14 -12.75
CA LEU A 103 -40.74 -15.69 -11.38
C LEU A 103 -41.99 -14.99 -10.86
N ARG A 104 -42.52 -15.43 -9.71
CA ARG A 104 -43.74 -14.87 -9.11
C ARG A 104 -43.77 -15.11 -7.60
N ILE A 105 -44.71 -14.46 -6.92
CA ILE A 105 -45.03 -14.83 -5.53
C ILE A 105 -45.89 -16.10 -5.53
N GLY A 106 -45.50 -17.07 -4.70
CA GLY A 106 -46.18 -18.32 -4.44
C GLY A 106 -47.29 -18.18 -3.39
N ASP A 107 -48.07 -19.24 -3.19
CA ASP A 107 -49.27 -19.19 -2.35
C ASP A 107 -48.95 -19.03 -0.85
N LYS A 108 -47.69 -19.28 -0.45
CA LYS A 108 -47.19 -19.03 0.91
C LYS A 108 -46.65 -17.61 1.09
N GLY A 109 -46.57 -16.83 0.01
CA GLY A 109 -45.92 -15.53 -0.01
C GLY A 109 -44.42 -15.58 -0.29
N ASP A 110 -43.87 -16.75 -0.65
CA ASP A 110 -42.50 -16.95 -1.08
C ASP A 110 -42.27 -16.51 -2.54
N LEU A 111 -41.09 -15.98 -2.85
CA LEU A 111 -40.73 -15.71 -4.24
C LEU A 111 -40.25 -17.01 -4.86
N ILE A 112 -40.95 -17.48 -5.89
CA ILE A 112 -40.70 -18.77 -6.52
C ILE A 112 -40.38 -18.63 -8.00
N LEU A 113 -39.44 -19.44 -8.46
CA LEU A 113 -39.15 -19.64 -9.87
C LEU A 113 -39.76 -20.97 -10.30
N VAL A 114 -40.68 -20.94 -11.26
CA VAL A 114 -41.34 -22.13 -11.80
C VAL A 114 -40.98 -22.36 -13.26
N ASN A 115 -40.83 -23.63 -13.63
CA ASN A 115 -40.76 -24.04 -15.03
C ASN A 115 -42.19 -24.29 -15.52
N LYS A 116 -42.71 -23.43 -16.40
CA LYS A 116 -44.10 -23.55 -16.89
C LYS A 116 -44.34 -24.86 -17.63
N SER A 117 -43.36 -25.35 -18.38
CA SER A 117 -43.49 -26.57 -19.17
C SER A 117 -43.52 -27.83 -18.32
N ALA A 118 -42.79 -27.86 -17.21
CA ALA A 118 -42.71 -29.00 -16.30
C ALA A 118 -43.66 -28.91 -15.10
N GLY A 119 -44.18 -27.72 -14.78
CA GLY A 119 -45.00 -27.46 -13.59
C GLY A 119 -44.22 -27.51 -12.26
N SER A 120 -42.90 -27.66 -12.29
CA SER A 120 -42.04 -27.81 -11.11
C SER A 120 -41.49 -26.46 -10.61
N VAL A 121 -41.37 -26.32 -9.29
CA VAL A 121 -40.63 -25.23 -8.64
C VAL A 121 -39.13 -25.52 -8.73
N ILE A 122 -38.37 -24.58 -9.29
CA ILE A 122 -36.92 -24.68 -9.51
C ILE A 122 -36.15 -24.01 -8.37
N TRP A 123 -36.68 -22.92 -7.82
CA TRP A 123 -36.09 -22.17 -6.72
C TRP A 123 -37.18 -21.47 -5.91
N SER A 124 -36.97 -21.30 -4.61
CA SER A 124 -37.84 -20.52 -3.71
C SER A 124 -36.98 -19.80 -2.67
N SER A 125 -37.37 -18.60 -2.28
CA SER A 125 -36.79 -17.87 -1.13
C SER A 125 -37.11 -18.51 0.23
N ASN A 126 -38.10 -19.41 0.28
CA ASN A 126 -38.40 -20.30 1.40
C ASN A 126 -38.59 -19.61 2.77
N GLN A 127 -39.21 -18.43 2.78
CA GLN A 127 -39.61 -17.77 4.02
C GLN A 127 -40.93 -18.31 4.59
N SER A 128 -41.24 -17.88 5.82
CA SER A 128 -42.50 -18.17 6.50
C SER A 128 -43.69 -17.50 5.80
N LYS A 129 -44.91 -17.94 6.14
CA LYS A 129 -46.14 -17.43 5.53
C LYS A 129 -46.24 -15.90 5.69
N ALA A 130 -46.48 -15.20 4.59
CA ALA A 130 -46.71 -13.76 4.55
C ALA A 130 -48.19 -13.45 4.28
N ASP A 131 -48.68 -12.30 4.73
CA ASP A 131 -50.09 -11.92 4.59
C ASP A 131 -50.33 -11.16 3.28
N ASN A 132 -49.58 -10.09 3.02
CA ASN A 132 -49.64 -9.29 1.79
C ASN A 132 -48.22 -8.98 1.27
N PRO A 133 -47.48 -10.00 0.81
CA PRO A 133 -46.10 -9.88 0.41
C PRO A 133 -45.92 -9.12 -0.91
N VAL A 134 -44.84 -8.36 -0.98
CA VAL A 134 -44.33 -7.73 -2.19
C VAL A 134 -42.84 -8.04 -2.30
N ALA A 135 -42.41 -8.49 -3.47
CA ALA A 135 -40.99 -8.60 -3.78
C ALA A 135 -40.51 -7.31 -4.45
N GLN A 136 -39.43 -6.70 -3.96
CA GLN A 136 -38.95 -5.39 -4.43
C GLN A 136 -37.43 -5.42 -4.66
N ILE A 137 -36.97 -4.86 -5.77
CA ILE A 137 -35.55 -4.61 -6.02
C ILE A 137 -35.18 -3.18 -5.61
N LEU A 138 -34.27 -3.05 -4.64
CA LEU A 138 -33.81 -1.76 -4.13
C LEU A 138 -32.62 -1.22 -4.96
N ASP A 139 -32.36 0.09 -4.88
CA ASP A 139 -31.21 0.72 -5.54
C ASP A 139 -29.85 0.30 -4.98
N THR A 140 -29.84 -0.38 -3.84
CA THR A 140 -28.64 -1.05 -3.29
C THR A 140 -28.32 -2.36 -4.01
N GLY A 141 -29.25 -2.88 -4.82
CA GLY A 141 -29.19 -4.21 -5.43
C GLY A 141 -29.77 -5.31 -4.53
N ASN A 142 -30.29 -4.97 -3.34
CA ASN A 142 -30.95 -5.92 -2.46
C ASN A 142 -32.36 -6.22 -2.99
N LEU A 143 -32.63 -7.49 -3.28
CA LEU A 143 -33.96 -7.98 -3.61
C LEU A 143 -34.59 -8.46 -2.31
N VAL A 144 -35.68 -7.81 -1.90
CA VAL A 144 -36.32 -8.04 -0.60
C VAL A 144 -37.74 -8.54 -0.79
N ILE A 145 -38.22 -9.30 0.20
CA ILE A 145 -39.64 -9.64 0.34
C ILE A 145 -40.12 -9.01 1.65
N ARG A 146 -41.16 -8.20 1.57
CA ARG A 146 -41.72 -7.44 2.69
C ARG A 146 -43.23 -7.42 2.61
N GLU A 147 -43.87 -7.08 3.72
CA GLU A 147 -45.31 -6.76 3.70
C GLU A 147 -45.52 -5.43 2.94
N ALA A 148 -46.57 -5.35 2.11
CA ALA A 148 -46.81 -4.18 1.26
C ALA A 148 -46.87 -2.86 2.05
N ASN A 149 -47.41 -2.94 3.28
CA ASN A 149 -47.62 -1.80 4.18
C ASN A 149 -46.46 -1.56 5.15
N ASP A 150 -45.38 -2.35 5.08
CA ASP A 150 -44.19 -2.19 5.92
C ASP A 150 -42.95 -1.96 5.07
N GLU A 151 -42.38 -0.77 5.17
CA GLU A 151 -41.15 -0.38 4.48
C GLU A 151 -39.91 -0.44 5.39
N ASN A 152 -40.08 -0.85 6.66
CA ASN A 152 -38.97 -0.91 7.62
C ASN A 152 -37.96 -2.00 7.22
N PRO A 153 -36.68 -1.63 6.98
CA PRO A 153 -35.66 -2.60 6.58
C PRO A 153 -35.38 -3.71 7.60
N ASN A 154 -35.73 -3.51 8.87
CA ASN A 154 -35.55 -4.51 9.92
C ASN A 154 -36.61 -5.62 9.89
N ASN A 155 -37.70 -5.42 9.13
CA ASN A 155 -38.85 -6.31 9.09
C ASN A 155 -38.95 -7.09 7.77
N TYR A 156 -37.90 -7.08 6.94
CA TYR A 156 -37.87 -7.90 5.73
C TYR A 156 -38.04 -9.38 6.06
N LEU A 157 -38.96 -10.03 5.34
CA LEU A 157 -39.25 -11.46 5.50
C LEU A 157 -38.14 -12.31 4.86
N TRP A 158 -37.50 -11.78 3.81
CA TRP A 158 -36.37 -12.37 3.11
C TRP A 158 -35.58 -11.28 2.37
N GLN A 159 -34.27 -11.47 2.20
CA GLN A 159 -33.44 -10.58 1.40
C GLN A 159 -32.29 -11.30 0.69
N SER A 160 -31.96 -10.88 -0.54
CA SER A 160 -30.86 -11.46 -1.32
C SER A 160 -29.49 -11.20 -0.70
N PHE A 161 -29.34 -10.13 0.08
CA PHE A 161 -28.11 -9.80 0.79
C PHE A 161 -27.70 -10.85 1.85
N ASP A 162 -28.63 -11.68 2.30
CA ASP A 162 -28.36 -12.82 3.19
C ASP A 162 -27.87 -14.07 2.45
N HIS A 163 -28.01 -14.07 1.12
CA HIS A 163 -27.67 -15.18 0.23
C HIS A 163 -26.74 -14.70 -0.91
N PRO A 164 -25.53 -14.20 -0.60
CA PRO A 164 -24.59 -13.76 -1.61
C PRO A 164 -24.18 -14.89 -2.57
N THR A 165 -23.73 -14.51 -3.77
CA THR A 165 -23.12 -15.44 -4.73
C THR A 165 -21.60 -15.30 -4.71
N ASP A 166 -21.00 -14.76 -5.77
CA ASP A 166 -19.56 -14.52 -5.87
C ASP A 166 -19.15 -13.09 -5.50
N THR A 167 -20.13 -12.20 -5.34
CA THR A 167 -19.95 -10.75 -5.23
C THR A 167 -20.53 -10.19 -3.92
N LEU A 168 -19.79 -9.24 -3.33
CA LEU A 168 -20.17 -8.39 -2.21
C LEU A 168 -20.32 -6.93 -2.71
N LEU A 169 -21.54 -6.42 -2.65
CA LEU A 169 -21.92 -5.05 -2.98
C LEU A 169 -21.76 -4.11 -1.75
N PRO A 170 -21.74 -2.79 -1.95
CA PRO A 170 -21.77 -1.83 -0.86
C PRO A 170 -22.98 -2.08 0.06
N GLY A 171 -22.76 -2.06 1.38
CA GLY A 171 -23.77 -2.29 2.41
C GLY A 171 -24.08 -3.76 2.71
N MET A 172 -23.62 -4.72 1.89
CA MET A 172 -23.75 -6.15 2.22
C MET A 172 -22.88 -6.52 3.42
N LYS A 173 -23.32 -7.53 4.18
CA LYS A 173 -22.57 -8.12 5.30
C LYS A 173 -21.92 -9.42 4.86
N LEU A 174 -20.60 -9.52 4.98
CA LEU A 174 -19.83 -10.76 4.85
C LEU A 174 -19.48 -11.26 6.25
N GLY A 175 -19.99 -12.42 6.68
CA GLY A 175 -19.71 -13.00 7.98
C GLY A 175 -20.94 -13.56 8.69
N TRP A 176 -20.85 -13.64 10.00
CA TRP A 176 -21.79 -14.37 10.86
C TRP A 176 -22.82 -13.46 11.52
N ASN A 177 -24.07 -13.91 11.52
CA ASN A 177 -25.02 -13.57 12.58
C ASN A 177 -25.00 -14.71 13.60
N LEU A 178 -24.48 -14.44 14.80
CA LEU A 178 -24.28 -15.44 15.85
C LEU A 178 -25.59 -15.84 16.53
N LYS A 179 -26.64 -14.99 16.48
CA LYS A 179 -27.96 -15.30 17.03
C LYS A 179 -28.71 -16.34 16.17
N THR A 180 -28.68 -16.19 14.85
CA THR A 180 -29.37 -17.09 13.93
C THR A 180 -28.50 -18.25 13.44
N GLY A 181 -27.18 -18.17 13.62
CA GLY A 181 -26.22 -19.12 13.06
C GLY A 181 -25.97 -18.94 11.56
N MET A 182 -26.51 -17.90 10.94
CA MET A 182 -26.35 -17.64 9.51
C MET A 182 -24.95 -17.11 9.19
N ASN A 183 -24.27 -17.76 8.24
CA ASN A 183 -22.98 -17.31 7.71
C ASN A 183 -23.14 -16.85 6.25
N ARG A 184 -22.87 -15.56 6.01
CA ARG A 184 -22.86 -14.94 4.68
C ARG A 184 -21.44 -14.96 4.14
N TYR A 185 -21.19 -15.73 3.09
CA TYR A 185 -19.86 -15.88 2.50
C TYR A 185 -19.95 -15.96 0.97
N LEU A 186 -18.86 -15.63 0.28
CA LEU A 186 -18.84 -15.64 -1.18
C LEU A 186 -18.40 -17.01 -1.69
N THR A 187 -18.98 -17.46 -2.81
CA THR A 187 -18.55 -18.64 -3.56
C THR A 187 -18.43 -18.30 -5.03
N SER A 188 -17.28 -18.65 -5.62
CA SER A 188 -17.00 -18.34 -7.02
C SER A 188 -18.02 -19.00 -7.94
N TRP A 189 -18.15 -18.47 -9.15
CA TRP A 189 -18.73 -19.26 -10.24
C TRP A 189 -17.81 -20.44 -10.58
N LYS A 190 -18.37 -21.46 -11.22
CA LYS A 190 -17.61 -22.63 -11.66
C LYS A 190 -16.77 -22.33 -12.90
N SER A 191 -17.30 -21.51 -13.82
CA SER A 191 -16.58 -20.93 -14.95
C SER A 191 -17.27 -19.64 -15.41
N GLU A 192 -16.75 -18.96 -16.43
CA GLU A 192 -17.35 -17.73 -16.98
C GLU A 192 -18.76 -17.96 -17.57
N ASP A 193 -19.03 -19.16 -18.09
CA ASP A 193 -20.30 -19.56 -18.69
C ASP A 193 -21.19 -20.39 -17.73
N ASP A 194 -20.72 -20.69 -16.51
CA ASP A 194 -21.42 -21.54 -15.54
C ASP A 194 -21.44 -20.91 -14.14
N PRO A 195 -22.56 -20.27 -13.75
CA PRO A 195 -22.68 -19.57 -12.47
C PRO A 195 -22.93 -20.52 -11.29
N SER A 196 -23.02 -21.83 -11.52
CA SER A 196 -23.11 -22.81 -10.42
C SER A 196 -21.97 -22.66 -9.43
N THR A 197 -22.17 -23.21 -8.24
CA THR A 197 -21.23 -23.10 -7.12
C THR A 197 -19.87 -23.69 -7.51
N GLY A 198 -18.87 -22.81 -7.61
CA GLY A 198 -17.49 -23.15 -7.89
C GLY A 198 -16.75 -23.72 -6.68
N VAL A 199 -15.45 -23.99 -6.86
CA VAL A 199 -14.61 -24.62 -5.81
C VAL A 199 -14.05 -23.63 -4.81
N TYR A 200 -14.05 -22.32 -5.12
CA TYR A 200 -13.50 -21.30 -4.26
C TYR A 200 -14.56 -20.65 -3.39
N SER A 201 -14.23 -20.45 -2.11
CA SER A 201 -15.10 -19.72 -1.19
C SER A 201 -14.31 -18.76 -0.30
N PHE A 202 -14.90 -17.62 0.01
CA PHE A 202 -14.30 -16.61 0.87
C PHE A 202 -15.19 -16.33 2.08
N ARG A 203 -14.74 -16.71 3.27
CA ARG A 203 -15.54 -16.73 4.50
C ARG A 203 -14.73 -16.27 5.71
N ILE A 204 -15.43 -15.70 6.69
CA ILE A 204 -14.87 -15.30 7.98
C ILE A 204 -14.93 -16.48 8.95
N GLU A 205 -13.83 -16.72 9.68
CA GLU A 205 -13.83 -17.54 10.89
C GLU A 205 -13.99 -16.62 12.10
N ALA A 206 -15.04 -16.83 12.89
CA ALA A 206 -15.35 -15.99 14.05
C ALA A 206 -14.67 -16.44 15.35
N HIS A 207 -14.00 -17.59 15.36
CA HIS A 207 -13.31 -18.12 16.55
C HIS A 207 -11.94 -17.45 16.76
N GLY A 208 -11.52 -17.36 18.02
CA GLY A 208 -10.26 -16.72 18.39
C GLY A 208 -10.32 -15.22 18.15
N PHE A 209 -9.40 -14.69 17.35
CA PHE A 209 -9.50 -13.32 16.84
C PHE A 209 -9.94 -13.37 15.36
N PRO A 210 -11.14 -12.86 15.01
CA PRO A 210 -11.74 -13.11 13.72
C PRO A 210 -10.90 -12.68 12.51
N GLU A 211 -10.84 -13.56 11.51
CA GLU A 211 -10.14 -13.34 10.26
C GLU A 211 -10.83 -14.07 9.10
N ALA A 212 -10.54 -13.68 7.86
CA ALA A 212 -11.14 -14.27 6.68
C ALA A 212 -10.15 -15.12 5.89
N PHE A 213 -10.68 -16.15 5.24
CA PHE A 213 -9.90 -17.10 4.48
C PHE A 213 -10.54 -17.31 3.11
N LEU A 214 -9.68 -17.37 2.09
CA LEU A 214 -10.00 -17.94 0.80
C LEU A 214 -9.70 -19.44 0.84
N TRP A 215 -10.68 -20.24 0.46
CA TRP A 215 -10.60 -21.69 0.43
C TRP A 215 -10.70 -22.18 -1.00
N ASN A 216 -9.92 -23.20 -1.33
CA ASN A 216 -10.19 -24.11 -2.42
C ASN A 216 -10.74 -25.41 -1.81
N GLN A 217 -12.06 -25.55 -1.84
CA GLN A 217 -12.81 -26.60 -1.14
C GLN A 217 -12.48 -26.62 0.37
N ARG A 218 -11.57 -27.52 0.79
CA ARG A 218 -11.13 -27.71 2.19
C ARG A 218 -9.74 -27.16 2.47
N HIS A 219 -9.02 -26.66 1.47
CA HIS A 219 -7.66 -26.16 1.61
C HIS A 219 -7.64 -24.63 1.68
N LYS A 220 -7.01 -24.08 2.73
CA LYS A 220 -6.76 -22.64 2.84
C LYS A 220 -5.78 -22.22 1.74
N GLN A 221 -6.14 -21.22 0.94
CA GLN A 221 -5.31 -20.67 -0.14
C GLN A 221 -4.71 -19.33 0.25
N PHE A 222 -5.50 -18.48 0.91
CA PHE A 222 -5.09 -17.16 1.36
C PHE A 222 -5.79 -16.84 2.67
N ARG A 223 -5.10 -16.06 3.51
CA ARG A 223 -5.60 -15.59 4.80
C ARG A 223 -5.47 -14.08 4.86
N THR A 224 -6.55 -13.38 5.17
CA THR A 224 -6.55 -11.92 5.27
C THR A 224 -5.79 -11.40 6.49
N GLY A 225 -5.55 -12.26 7.49
CA GLY A 225 -5.23 -11.80 8.84
C GLY A 225 -6.44 -11.15 9.52
N PRO A 226 -6.34 -10.89 10.82
CA PRO A 226 -7.43 -10.28 11.56
C PRO A 226 -7.60 -8.80 11.21
N TRP A 227 -8.77 -8.25 11.58
CA TRP A 227 -9.03 -6.82 11.53
C TRP A 227 -8.22 -6.09 12.60
N ASN A 228 -7.43 -5.10 12.23
CA ASN A 228 -6.52 -4.40 13.14
C ASN A 228 -7.03 -3.02 13.61
N GLY A 229 -8.34 -2.79 13.53
CA GLY A 229 -8.97 -1.48 13.79
C GLY A 229 -9.15 -0.61 12.54
N LEU A 230 -8.29 -0.79 11.52
CA LEU A 230 -8.34 0.00 10.27
C LEU A 230 -8.62 -0.84 9.03
N ARG A 231 -8.04 -2.05 8.97
CA ARG A 231 -8.10 -2.95 7.82
C ARG A 231 -7.80 -4.39 8.23
N PHE A 232 -7.94 -5.32 7.29
CA PHE A 232 -7.37 -6.66 7.44
C PHE A 232 -5.84 -6.60 7.25
N GLY A 233 -5.08 -7.14 8.21
CA GLY A 233 -3.62 -6.99 8.25
C GLY A 233 -2.83 -7.59 7.09
N GLY A 234 -3.43 -8.53 6.36
CA GLY A 234 -2.88 -9.16 5.15
C GLY A 234 -3.37 -8.52 3.84
N ILE A 235 -4.13 -7.42 3.90
CA ILE A 235 -4.60 -6.66 2.74
C ILE A 235 -4.14 -5.20 2.88
N PRO A 236 -2.85 -4.90 2.61
CA PRO A 236 -2.32 -3.55 2.81
C PRO A 236 -3.05 -2.51 1.95
N GLN A 237 -3.67 -2.90 0.82
CA GLN A 237 -4.43 -2.01 -0.07
C GLN A 237 -5.75 -1.50 0.53
N MET A 238 -6.18 -2.01 1.69
CA MET A 238 -7.35 -1.51 2.42
C MET A 238 -7.04 -0.30 3.31
N LYS A 239 -5.94 0.43 3.07
CA LYS A 239 -5.71 1.73 3.74
C LYS A 239 -6.92 2.66 3.55
N PRO A 240 -7.27 3.45 4.59
CA PRO A 240 -8.28 4.49 4.46
C PRO A 240 -8.01 5.36 3.23
N ASN A 241 -9.03 5.56 2.39
CA ASN A 241 -8.92 6.33 1.16
C ASN A 241 -10.18 7.17 0.93
N TYR A 242 -10.23 7.92 -0.16
CA TYR A 242 -11.35 8.82 -0.48
C TYR A 242 -12.54 8.14 -1.15
N ILE A 243 -12.46 6.83 -1.44
CA ILE A 243 -13.49 6.07 -2.16
C ILE A 243 -14.30 5.21 -1.19
N PHE A 244 -13.63 4.49 -0.30
CA PHE A 244 -14.23 3.42 0.51
C PHE A 244 -14.27 3.79 1.99
N ASN A 245 -15.38 3.44 2.63
CA ASN A 245 -15.48 3.26 4.07
C ASN A 245 -15.54 1.76 4.35
N PHE A 246 -14.61 1.25 5.14
CA PHE A 246 -14.59 -0.14 5.57
C PHE A 246 -15.09 -0.23 6.99
N ASN A 247 -15.97 -1.19 7.26
CA ASN A 247 -16.49 -1.45 8.59
C ASN A 247 -16.31 -2.93 8.94
N PHE A 248 -15.90 -3.17 10.18
CA PHE A 248 -15.80 -4.50 10.74
C PHE A 248 -16.45 -4.50 12.12
N THR A 249 -17.50 -5.32 12.27
CA THR A 249 -18.18 -5.51 13.54
C THR A 249 -17.80 -6.88 14.08
N SER A 250 -17.41 -6.94 15.36
CA SER A 250 -17.17 -8.19 16.07
C SER A 250 -17.68 -8.06 17.50
N ASN A 251 -18.86 -8.59 17.77
CA ASN A 251 -19.49 -8.59 19.09
C ASN A 251 -20.21 -9.92 19.34
N GLN A 252 -20.98 -10.01 20.44
CA GLN A 252 -21.70 -11.23 20.82
C GLN A 252 -22.87 -11.58 19.88
N GLU A 253 -23.34 -10.63 19.07
CA GLU A 253 -24.48 -10.81 18.17
C GLU A 253 -24.06 -11.12 16.74
N GLU A 254 -23.05 -10.43 16.21
CA GLU A 254 -22.61 -10.54 14.82
C GLU A 254 -21.10 -10.33 14.68
N VAL A 255 -20.51 -11.02 13.70
CA VAL A 255 -19.11 -10.85 13.27
C VAL A 255 -19.09 -10.71 11.76
N TYR A 256 -18.95 -9.49 11.24
CA TYR A 256 -19.01 -9.26 9.80
C TYR A 256 -18.14 -8.10 9.33
N TYR A 257 -17.73 -8.21 8.06
CA TYR A 257 -17.16 -7.14 7.25
C TYR A 257 -18.24 -6.54 6.35
N SER A 258 -18.22 -5.22 6.21
CA SER A 258 -19.01 -4.49 5.22
C SER A 258 -18.20 -3.31 4.69
N PHE A 259 -18.61 -2.78 3.54
CA PHE A 259 -18.04 -1.54 3.03
C PHE A 259 -19.13 -0.66 2.43
N SER A 260 -18.92 0.64 2.46
CA SER A 260 -19.73 1.62 1.75
C SER A 260 -18.85 2.55 0.92
N LEU A 261 -19.46 3.27 0.00
CA LEU A 261 -18.77 4.24 -0.85
C LEU A 261 -19.00 5.64 -0.30
N LYS A 262 -17.94 6.45 -0.25
CA LYS A 262 -18.03 7.85 0.19
C LYS A 262 -18.79 8.72 -0.81
N ASN A 263 -18.79 8.32 -2.08
CA ASN A 263 -19.56 8.94 -3.14
C ASN A 263 -20.52 7.89 -3.74
N GLU A 264 -21.82 8.14 -3.63
CA GLU A 264 -22.88 7.26 -4.13
C GLU A 264 -22.90 7.10 -5.65
N SER A 265 -22.29 8.03 -6.40
CA SER A 265 -22.17 7.93 -7.86
C SER A 265 -21.10 6.93 -8.32
N LEU A 266 -20.21 6.50 -7.41
CA LEU A 266 -19.20 5.50 -7.75
C LEU A 266 -19.81 4.10 -7.75
N VAL A 267 -19.36 3.26 -8.67
CA VAL A 267 -19.73 1.85 -8.72
C VAL A 267 -18.51 1.00 -8.43
N SER A 268 -18.59 0.18 -7.38
CA SER A 268 -17.51 -0.75 -7.01
C SER A 268 -18.07 -2.00 -6.35
N ARG A 269 -17.37 -3.11 -6.56
CA ARG A 269 -17.73 -4.42 -6.01
C ARG A 269 -16.49 -5.19 -5.59
N PHE A 270 -16.66 -6.09 -4.63
CA PHE A 270 -15.65 -7.05 -4.20
C PHE A 270 -16.12 -8.46 -4.55
N MET A 271 -15.30 -9.29 -5.18
CA MET A 271 -15.71 -10.61 -5.65
C MET A 271 -14.63 -11.66 -5.47
N VAL A 272 -15.04 -12.93 -5.47
CA VAL A 272 -14.15 -14.08 -5.69
C VAL A 272 -14.42 -14.67 -7.08
N ASN A 273 -13.43 -14.64 -7.95
CA ASN A 273 -13.59 -15.15 -9.31
C ASN A 273 -13.37 -16.68 -9.38
N GLN A 274 -13.68 -17.27 -10.53
CA GLN A 274 -13.53 -18.69 -10.85
C GLN A 274 -12.09 -19.21 -10.77
N THR A 275 -11.08 -18.32 -10.85
CA THR A 275 -9.66 -18.69 -10.73
C THR A 275 -9.16 -18.67 -9.28
N GLY A 276 -10.01 -18.34 -8.31
CA GLY A 276 -9.62 -18.25 -6.90
C GLY A 276 -8.87 -16.96 -6.58
N GLN A 277 -9.20 -15.85 -7.24
CA GLN A 277 -8.71 -14.53 -6.88
C GLN A 277 -9.83 -13.71 -6.25
N LEU A 278 -9.50 -13.08 -5.14
CA LEU A 278 -10.25 -12.00 -4.55
C LEU A 278 -9.96 -10.73 -5.35
N GLN A 279 -10.96 -10.03 -5.84
CA GLN A 279 -10.79 -8.83 -6.66
C GLN A 279 -11.73 -7.73 -6.19
N ARG A 280 -11.18 -6.52 -6.02
CA ARG A 280 -11.98 -5.30 -5.90
C ARG A 280 -11.89 -4.53 -7.20
N THR A 281 -13.04 -4.27 -7.81
CA THR A 281 -13.14 -3.54 -9.06
C THR A 281 -13.96 -2.27 -8.88
N THR A 282 -13.62 -1.24 -9.63
CA THR A 282 -14.34 0.04 -9.68
C THR A 282 -14.61 0.35 -11.14
N TRP A 283 -15.86 0.70 -11.44
CA TRP A 283 -16.25 1.07 -12.80
C TRP A 283 -15.71 2.46 -13.13
N LEU A 284 -15.04 2.58 -14.27
CA LEU A 284 -14.57 3.86 -14.80
C LEU A 284 -15.47 4.27 -15.96
N GLU A 285 -16.22 5.36 -15.77
CA GLU A 285 -17.13 5.88 -16.81
C GLU A 285 -16.39 6.37 -18.05
N THR A 286 -15.20 6.94 -17.88
CA THR A 286 -14.37 7.47 -18.99
C THR A 286 -13.95 6.39 -19.97
N SER A 287 -13.58 5.20 -19.48
CA SER A 287 -13.15 4.07 -20.31
C SER A 287 -14.25 3.02 -20.51
N ARG A 288 -15.41 3.18 -19.88
CA ARG A 288 -16.50 2.19 -19.84
C ARG A 288 -15.99 0.77 -19.53
N ALA A 289 -15.16 0.68 -18.50
CA ALA A 289 -14.51 -0.58 -18.13
C ALA A 289 -14.36 -0.72 -16.62
N TRP A 290 -14.32 -1.97 -16.16
CA TRP A 290 -13.96 -2.30 -14.79
C TRP A 290 -12.45 -2.16 -14.59
N ASN A 291 -12.04 -1.22 -13.74
CA ASN A 291 -10.67 -1.10 -13.29
C ASN A 291 -10.44 -1.98 -12.05
N ILE A 292 -9.37 -2.78 -12.07
CA ILE A 292 -8.97 -3.60 -10.93
C ILE A 292 -8.25 -2.71 -9.92
N PHE A 293 -8.91 -2.39 -8.81
CA PHE A 293 -8.34 -1.58 -7.74
C PHE A 293 -7.28 -2.38 -6.95
N TRP A 294 -7.59 -3.65 -6.65
CA TRP A 294 -6.61 -4.64 -6.21
C TRP A 294 -7.15 -6.06 -6.43
N TYR A 295 -6.25 -7.03 -6.42
CA TYR A 295 -6.57 -8.45 -6.40
C TYR A 295 -5.61 -9.20 -5.46
N LEU A 296 -6.02 -10.35 -4.93
CA LEU A 296 -5.21 -11.23 -4.08
C LEU A 296 -5.58 -12.71 -4.35
N PRO A 297 -4.65 -13.67 -4.21
CA PRO A 297 -3.20 -13.53 -3.97
C PRO A 297 -2.45 -12.81 -5.11
N LYS A 298 -1.39 -12.04 -4.79
CA LYS A 298 -0.53 -11.38 -5.78
C LYS A 298 0.83 -12.05 -5.94
N ASP A 299 1.39 -12.52 -4.83
CA ASP A 299 2.74 -13.08 -4.78
C ASP A 299 2.79 -14.37 -3.94
N GLN A 300 3.96 -15.01 -3.90
CA GLN A 300 4.12 -16.27 -3.19
C GLN A 300 3.89 -16.16 -1.67
N CYS A 301 4.09 -14.99 -1.04
CA CYS A 301 3.88 -14.78 0.39
C CYS A 301 2.42 -14.53 0.76
N ASP A 302 1.54 -14.32 -0.22
CA ASP A 302 0.09 -14.33 -0.01
C ASP A 302 -0.45 -15.75 0.13
N ASN A 303 0.19 -16.74 -0.53
CA ASN A 303 -0.22 -18.13 -0.40
C ASN A 303 -0.12 -18.56 1.07
N TYR A 304 -1.16 -19.22 1.54
CA TYR A 304 -1.27 -19.60 2.94
C TYR A 304 -0.13 -20.52 3.36
N ASN A 305 0.60 -20.08 4.39
CA ASN A 305 1.58 -20.83 5.16
C ASN A 305 2.75 -21.40 4.34
N VAL A 306 3.30 -20.62 3.39
CA VAL A 306 4.47 -21.04 2.59
C VAL A 306 5.68 -21.40 3.44
N CYS A 307 6.01 -20.60 4.46
CA CYS A 307 7.24 -20.78 5.24
C CYS A 307 7.14 -21.73 6.44
N GLY A 308 5.96 -22.34 6.65
CA GLY A 308 5.70 -23.20 7.81
C GLY A 308 5.75 -22.47 9.15
N ALA A 309 5.74 -23.26 10.24
CA ALA A 309 5.76 -22.75 11.60
C ALA A 309 7.00 -21.91 11.89
N TYR A 310 6.83 -20.74 12.53
CA TYR A 310 7.91 -19.82 12.91
C TYR A 310 8.82 -19.35 11.75
N GLY A 311 8.38 -19.54 10.50
CA GLY A 311 9.00 -19.01 9.29
C GLY A 311 8.33 -17.71 8.86
N ILE A 312 9.13 -16.70 8.53
CA ILE A 312 8.68 -15.41 7.99
C ILE A 312 8.83 -15.43 6.47
N CYS A 313 7.75 -15.12 5.75
CA CYS A 313 7.80 -14.87 4.32
C CYS A 313 8.12 -13.41 4.04
N ASP A 314 9.16 -13.16 3.24
CA ASP A 314 9.61 -11.84 2.82
C ASP A 314 9.94 -11.89 1.33
N ILE A 315 9.14 -11.20 0.53
CA ILE A 315 9.23 -11.25 -0.94
C ILE A 315 10.55 -10.66 -1.46
N ASN A 316 11.21 -9.80 -0.67
CA ASN A 316 12.47 -9.15 -1.04
C ASN A 316 13.69 -9.91 -0.53
N ALA A 317 13.49 -10.97 0.28
CA ALA A 317 14.57 -11.81 0.78
C ALA A 317 14.91 -12.96 -0.20
N SER A 318 16.17 -13.39 -0.17
CA SER A 318 16.64 -14.60 -0.86
C SER A 318 17.49 -15.42 0.13
N PRO A 319 16.97 -16.55 0.66
CA PRO A 319 15.67 -17.15 0.38
C PRO A 319 14.48 -16.35 0.91
N VAL A 320 13.31 -16.55 0.29
CA VAL A 320 12.04 -15.87 0.61
C VAL A 320 11.56 -16.18 2.02
N CYS A 321 11.82 -17.39 2.50
CA CYS A 321 11.51 -17.81 3.85
C CYS A 321 12.75 -17.71 4.75
N LYS A 322 12.59 -17.08 5.90
CA LYS A 322 13.60 -16.98 6.95
C LYS A 322 13.02 -17.39 8.30
N CYS A 323 13.76 -18.15 9.09
CA CYS A 323 13.35 -18.44 10.47
C CYS A 323 13.39 -17.17 11.32
N ILE A 324 12.44 -17.05 12.26
CA ILE A 324 12.52 -16.02 13.31
C ILE A 324 13.86 -16.16 14.04
N LYS A 325 14.49 -15.04 14.42
CA LYS A 325 15.73 -15.07 15.19
C LYS A 325 15.52 -15.86 16.50
N GLY A 326 16.43 -16.79 16.79
CA GLY A 326 16.31 -17.76 17.90
C GLY A 326 15.69 -19.11 17.49
N PHE A 327 15.27 -19.23 16.22
CA PHE A 327 14.80 -20.46 15.61
C PHE A 327 15.74 -20.91 14.49
N GLU A 328 15.65 -22.19 14.13
CA GLU A 328 16.40 -22.81 13.04
C GLU A 328 15.51 -23.78 12.24
N PRO A 329 15.85 -24.09 10.97
CA PRO A 329 15.09 -25.01 10.16
C PRO A 329 14.91 -26.37 10.83
N LYS A 330 13.67 -26.87 10.89
CA LYS A 330 13.40 -28.23 11.40
C LYS A 330 14.14 -29.31 10.60
N LYS A 331 14.26 -29.08 9.30
CA LYS A 331 15.00 -29.91 8.34
C LYS A 331 15.87 -29.01 7.46
N PRO A 332 17.18 -28.86 7.78
CA PRO A 332 18.07 -28.00 7.02
C PRO A 332 18.21 -28.38 5.55
N GLU A 333 18.14 -29.68 5.22
CA GLU A 333 18.22 -30.17 3.85
C GLU A 333 17.04 -29.69 2.99
N ASP A 334 15.81 -29.85 3.50
CA ASP A 334 14.59 -29.35 2.82
C ASP A 334 14.68 -27.83 2.59
N TRP A 335 15.13 -27.08 3.60
CA TRP A 335 15.33 -25.63 3.50
C TRP A 335 16.40 -25.23 2.47
N TYR A 336 17.48 -26.00 2.34
CA TYR A 336 18.48 -25.78 1.29
C TYR A 336 17.88 -25.94 -0.12
N PHE A 337 16.99 -26.91 -0.30
CA PHE A 337 16.25 -27.13 -1.55
C PHE A 337 14.98 -26.27 -1.67
N ARG A 338 14.79 -25.27 -0.80
CA ARG A 338 13.65 -24.34 -0.81
C ARG A 338 12.29 -25.01 -0.56
N VAL A 339 12.29 -26.11 0.19
CA VAL A 339 11.10 -26.78 0.71
C VAL A 339 10.90 -26.33 2.16
N TRP A 340 10.01 -25.35 2.37
CA TRP A 340 9.86 -24.66 3.66
C TRP A 340 8.77 -25.24 4.56
N SER A 341 7.97 -26.20 4.07
CA SER A 341 6.77 -26.73 4.75
C SER A 341 7.05 -27.30 6.15
N GLY A 342 8.28 -27.75 6.41
CA GLY A 342 8.71 -28.23 7.72
C GLY A 342 8.85 -27.13 8.79
N GLY A 343 8.90 -25.86 8.40
CA GLY A 343 9.03 -24.71 9.30
C GLY A 343 10.35 -24.69 10.08
N CYS A 344 10.33 -23.97 11.19
CA CYS A 344 11.45 -23.76 12.09
C CYS A 344 11.12 -24.25 13.51
N ILE A 345 12.15 -24.57 14.28
CA ILE A 345 12.09 -24.97 15.69
C ILE A 345 13.01 -24.08 16.52
N LYS A 346 12.77 -24.00 17.83
CA LYS A 346 13.63 -23.22 18.73
C LYS A 346 15.03 -23.84 18.80
N LYS A 347 16.07 -23.02 18.83
CA LYS A 347 17.47 -23.48 18.99
C LYS A 347 17.76 -24.06 20.38
N SER A 348 17.09 -23.54 21.40
CA SER A 348 17.29 -23.95 22.79
C SER A 348 15.98 -23.81 23.57
N GLU A 349 15.66 -24.82 24.36
CA GLU A 349 14.60 -24.74 25.37
C GLU A 349 15.19 -24.32 26.70
N LEU A 350 14.70 -23.20 27.23
CA LEU A 350 15.02 -22.66 28.55
C LEU A 350 13.83 -22.79 29.49
N ASP A 351 14.07 -22.52 30.77
CA ASP A 351 13.05 -22.40 31.80
C ASP A 351 12.08 -21.25 31.49
N CYS A 352 10.77 -21.51 31.54
CA CYS A 352 9.72 -20.55 31.22
C CYS A 352 9.88 -19.20 31.95
N HIS A 353 10.23 -19.23 33.24
CA HIS A 353 10.29 -18.05 34.11
C HIS A 353 11.67 -17.39 34.13
N LYS A 354 12.71 -18.08 33.63
CA LYS A 354 14.08 -17.57 33.60
C LYS A 354 14.73 -17.81 32.24
N GLY A 355 15.16 -16.72 31.61
CA GLY A 355 15.95 -16.80 30.38
C GLY A 355 15.15 -16.61 29.09
N TYR A 356 13.91 -16.16 29.14
CA TYR A 356 13.17 -15.68 27.97
C TYR A 356 12.91 -14.18 28.00
N GLY A 357 12.75 -13.61 26.80
CA GLY A 357 12.10 -12.33 26.60
C GLY A 357 11.38 -12.30 25.26
N PHE A 358 11.05 -11.10 24.78
CA PHE A 358 10.21 -10.92 23.62
C PHE A 358 10.92 -10.16 22.51
N LEU A 359 11.06 -10.81 21.35
CA LEU A 359 11.59 -10.23 20.14
C LEU A 359 10.48 -9.47 19.41
N ARG A 360 10.66 -8.17 19.25
CA ARG A 360 9.76 -7.32 18.46
C ARG A 360 10.05 -7.52 16.97
N LEU A 361 9.11 -8.12 16.25
CA LEU A 361 9.09 -8.17 14.79
C LEU A 361 8.20 -7.05 14.28
N LYS A 362 8.71 -6.25 13.34
CA LYS A 362 8.02 -5.07 12.80
C LYS A 362 7.40 -5.33 11.44
N GLU A 363 6.34 -4.59 11.14
CA GLU A 363 5.65 -4.61 9.83
C GLU A 363 5.22 -6.02 9.44
N MET A 364 4.64 -6.75 10.39
CA MET A 364 4.23 -8.14 10.19
C MET A 364 2.74 -8.25 9.87
N LYS A 365 2.40 -9.15 8.96
CA LYS A 365 1.11 -9.83 8.97
C LYS A 365 1.10 -10.73 10.20
N LEU A 366 0.22 -10.45 11.17
CA LEU A 366 0.08 -11.26 12.39
C LEU A 366 -0.15 -12.73 12.03
N PRO A 367 0.36 -13.70 12.81
CA PRO A 367 0.15 -15.12 12.55
C PRO A 367 -1.33 -15.51 12.61
N GLU A 368 -1.67 -16.72 12.17
CA GLU A 368 -3.05 -17.23 12.23
C GLU A 368 -3.65 -17.12 13.65
N THR A 369 -4.88 -16.62 13.73
CA THR A 369 -5.57 -16.24 14.96
C THR A 369 -6.81 -17.09 15.28
N SER A 370 -7.13 -18.12 14.49
CA SER A 370 -8.26 -19.02 14.75
C SER A 370 -8.26 -19.65 16.15
N ARG A 371 -7.09 -19.74 16.81
CA ARG A 371 -6.92 -20.27 18.19
C ARG A 371 -6.23 -19.29 19.15
N SER A 372 -6.20 -18.00 18.83
CA SER A 372 -5.63 -16.98 19.71
C SER A 372 -6.67 -16.48 20.73
N PHE A 373 -6.18 -16.00 21.87
CA PHE A 373 -6.98 -15.20 22.80
C PHE A 373 -6.92 -13.73 22.38
N ALA A 374 -8.03 -12.99 22.44
CA ALA A 374 -8.06 -11.57 22.17
C ALA A 374 -8.93 -10.82 23.19
N ASP A 375 -8.43 -9.68 23.66
CA ASP A 375 -9.13 -8.77 24.57
C ASP A 375 -8.80 -7.31 24.21
N ASN A 376 -9.81 -6.56 23.77
CA ASN A 376 -9.64 -5.18 23.32
C ASN A 376 -9.52 -4.18 24.49
N SER A 377 -9.85 -4.58 25.72
CA SER A 377 -9.80 -3.70 26.89
C SER A 377 -8.40 -3.61 27.53
N MET A 378 -7.53 -4.57 27.23
CA MET A 378 -6.20 -4.68 27.81
C MET A 378 -5.18 -3.75 27.13
N SER A 379 -4.18 -3.29 27.88
CA SER A 379 -3.02 -2.61 27.28
C SER A 379 -2.00 -3.62 26.76
N LEU A 380 -1.13 -3.17 25.84
CA LEU A 380 0.00 -3.97 25.37
C LEU A 380 0.93 -4.42 26.51
N LYS A 381 1.04 -3.61 27.57
CA LYS A 381 1.89 -3.94 28.72
C LYS A 381 1.27 -5.04 29.58
N ASP A 382 -0.04 -4.99 29.78
CA ASP A 382 -0.77 -6.06 30.47
C ASP A 382 -0.70 -7.36 29.67
N CYS A 383 -0.77 -7.24 28.34
CA CYS A 383 -0.59 -8.36 27.40
C CYS A 383 0.78 -9.03 27.55
N GLU A 384 1.86 -8.24 27.66
CA GLU A 384 3.21 -8.75 27.93
C GLU A 384 3.27 -9.50 29.26
N VAL A 385 2.70 -8.94 30.33
CA VAL A 385 2.70 -9.56 31.67
C VAL A 385 1.93 -10.87 31.66
N LEU A 386 0.74 -10.89 31.04
CA LEU A 386 -0.09 -12.09 30.91
C LEU A 386 0.63 -13.18 30.12
N CYS A 387 1.23 -12.84 28.99
CA CYS A 387 2.00 -13.77 28.17
C CYS A 387 3.25 -14.29 28.90
N ARG A 388 3.97 -13.43 29.63
CA ARG A 388 5.16 -13.81 30.41
C ARG A 388 4.82 -14.84 31.49
N ASN A 389 3.68 -14.68 32.15
CA ASN A 389 3.22 -15.57 33.22
C ASN A 389 2.60 -16.88 32.68
N ASN A 390 2.20 -16.91 31.40
CA ASN A 390 1.69 -18.11 30.75
C ASN A 390 2.80 -18.83 29.98
N CYS A 391 3.24 -20.00 30.46
CA CYS A 391 4.31 -20.77 29.80
C CYS A 391 3.95 -21.32 28.42
N ALA A 392 2.65 -21.46 28.11
CA ALA A 392 2.20 -21.83 26.78
C ALA A 392 2.23 -20.66 25.79
N CYS A 393 2.36 -19.42 26.26
CA CYS A 393 2.38 -18.26 25.37
C CYS A 393 3.61 -18.26 24.46
N THR A 394 3.38 -18.16 23.15
CA THR A 394 4.40 -18.10 22.09
C THR A 394 4.62 -16.69 21.56
N ALA A 395 3.57 -15.86 21.50
CA ALA A 395 3.66 -14.46 21.08
C ALA A 395 2.48 -13.63 21.59
N TYR A 396 2.63 -12.31 21.52
CA TYR A 396 1.53 -11.36 21.72
C TYR A 396 1.63 -10.13 20.80
N ALA A 397 0.52 -9.41 20.62
CA ALA A 397 0.43 -8.18 19.83
C ALA A 397 -0.74 -7.30 20.29
N ASN A 398 -0.83 -6.07 19.77
CA ASN A 398 -2.05 -5.27 19.86
C ASN A 398 -3.15 -5.88 18.98
N SER A 399 -4.42 -5.72 19.37
CA SER A 399 -5.57 -6.07 18.51
C SER A 399 -5.99 -4.89 17.63
N ASP A 400 -5.78 -3.66 18.09
CA ASP A 400 -6.08 -2.43 17.37
C ASP A 400 -4.82 -1.56 17.27
N VAL A 401 -4.49 -1.06 16.08
CA VAL A 401 -3.29 -0.22 15.83
C VAL A 401 -3.57 1.28 15.88
N THR A 402 -4.84 1.68 16.00
CA THR A 402 -5.23 3.09 16.07
C THR A 402 -4.78 3.74 17.38
N GLY A 403 -4.62 5.07 17.39
CA GLY A 403 -4.37 5.83 18.62
C GLY A 403 -3.08 5.48 19.37
N GLY A 404 -2.08 4.86 18.72
CA GLY A 404 -0.84 4.40 19.36
C GLY A 404 -0.84 2.92 19.77
N GLY A 405 -1.94 2.20 19.49
CA GLY A 405 -2.08 0.77 19.66
C GLY A 405 -2.70 0.38 21.00
N THR A 406 -3.76 -0.42 20.95
CA THR A 406 -4.50 -0.91 22.12
C THR A 406 -4.94 -2.35 21.95
N GLY A 407 -5.42 -2.94 23.04
CA GLY A 407 -5.89 -4.32 23.07
C GLY A 407 -4.75 -5.34 23.10
N CYS A 408 -5.13 -6.60 23.19
CA CYS A 408 -4.22 -7.71 23.39
C CYS A 408 -4.65 -8.89 22.54
N VAL A 409 -3.72 -9.49 21.80
CA VAL A 409 -3.87 -10.78 21.15
C VAL A 409 -2.72 -11.67 21.63
N ILE A 410 -3.03 -12.89 22.09
CA ILE A 410 -2.05 -13.85 22.60
C ILE A 410 -2.16 -15.17 21.84
N TRP A 411 -1.01 -15.70 21.41
CA TRP A 411 -0.90 -17.02 20.81
C TRP A 411 -0.33 -18.01 21.81
N THR A 412 -0.92 -19.21 21.84
CA THR A 412 -0.46 -20.35 22.64
C THR A 412 -0.10 -21.57 21.78
N THR A 413 -0.18 -21.40 20.46
CA THR A 413 0.14 -22.43 19.45
C THR A 413 1.28 -21.94 18.57
N ASP A 414 1.76 -22.81 17.69
CA ASP A 414 2.79 -22.46 16.72
C ASP A 414 2.35 -21.28 15.84
N LEU A 415 3.30 -20.38 15.57
CA LEU A 415 3.03 -19.19 14.78
C LEU A 415 3.07 -19.56 13.30
N MET A 416 1.92 -19.52 12.64
CA MET A 416 1.75 -19.93 11.24
C MET A 416 1.45 -18.74 10.34
N ASP A 417 1.80 -18.86 9.06
CA ASP A 417 1.46 -17.88 8.01
C ASP A 417 1.90 -16.43 8.32
N LEU A 418 3.14 -16.28 8.79
CA LEU A 418 3.78 -14.98 8.99
C LEU A 418 4.32 -14.43 7.67
N ARG A 419 4.06 -13.14 7.44
CA ARG A 419 4.63 -12.36 6.33
C ARG A 419 5.20 -11.06 6.88
N GLN A 420 6.34 -10.61 6.35
CA GLN A 420 6.88 -9.29 6.60
C GLN A 420 6.59 -8.38 5.41
N PHE A 421 6.09 -7.18 5.70
CA PHE A 421 5.95 -6.10 4.72
C PHE A 421 7.18 -5.19 4.78
N THR A 422 7.51 -4.58 3.64
CA THR A 422 8.66 -3.68 3.53
C THR A 422 8.29 -2.22 3.59
N GLU A 423 7.05 -1.88 3.25
CA GLU A 423 6.56 -0.50 3.38
C GLU A 423 6.13 -0.23 4.83
N ASN A 424 6.54 0.93 5.35
CA ASN A 424 6.15 1.34 6.69
C ASN A 424 4.63 1.55 6.76
N GLY A 425 4.03 0.99 7.82
CA GLY A 425 2.59 1.06 8.04
C GLY A 425 1.79 0.13 7.13
N ASP A 426 2.38 -0.94 6.58
CA ASP A 426 1.65 -2.03 5.90
C ASP A 426 1.36 -3.22 6.81
N GLY A 427 2.21 -3.46 7.81
CA GLY A 427 1.99 -4.47 8.83
C GLY A 427 1.72 -3.88 10.20
N GLN A 428 1.93 -4.71 11.21
CA GLN A 428 1.92 -4.32 12.61
C GLN A 428 2.95 -5.14 13.39
N ASP A 429 3.26 -4.70 14.60
CA ASP A 429 4.27 -5.35 15.42
C ASP A 429 3.73 -6.59 16.12
N VAL A 430 4.55 -7.64 16.19
CA VAL A 430 4.30 -8.84 16.99
C VAL A 430 5.53 -9.14 17.85
N TYR A 431 5.27 -9.55 19.09
CA TYR A 431 6.28 -9.80 20.11
C TYR A 431 6.38 -11.31 20.34
N VAL A 432 7.43 -11.92 19.81
CA VAL A 432 7.62 -13.38 19.84
C VAL A 432 8.52 -13.77 21.00
N ARG A 433 8.11 -14.78 21.77
CA ARG A 433 8.89 -15.30 22.89
C ARG A 433 10.13 -16.03 22.40
N VAL A 434 11.31 -15.54 22.77
CA VAL A 434 12.62 -16.10 22.40
C VAL A 434 13.56 -16.15 23.61
N ALA A 435 14.63 -16.95 23.52
CA ALA A 435 15.65 -16.95 24.55
C ALA A 435 16.26 -15.55 24.72
N ALA A 436 16.54 -15.16 25.97
CA ALA A 436 17.09 -13.84 26.28
C ALA A 436 18.47 -13.62 25.63
N SER A 437 19.24 -14.70 25.44
CA SER A 437 20.49 -14.70 24.68
C SER A 437 20.32 -14.27 23.22
N ASP A 438 19.14 -14.49 22.63
CA ASP A 438 18.85 -14.12 21.24
C ASP A 438 18.37 -12.68 21.08
N LEU A 439 18.07 -11.97 22.18
CA LEU A 439 17.59 -10.58 22.12
C LEU A 439 18.71 -9.56 21.88
N ASP A 440 19.95 -9.85 22.30
CA ASP A 440 21.06 -8.89 22.27
C ASP A 440 22.34 -9.46 21.61
N SER A 441 22.63 -9.00 20.39
CA SER A 441 23.97 -9.14 19.75
C SER A 441 24.63 -7.77 19.49
N TYR A 442 23.86 -6.67 19.51
CA TYR A 442 24.34 -5.35 19.10
C TYR A 442 24.99 -4.53 20.24
N LYS A 443 24.56 -4.72 21.50
CA LYS A 443 25.18 -4.05 22.67
C LYS A 443 26.65 -4.43 22.85
N ASN A 444 26.99 -5.70 22.62
CA ASN A 444 28.37 -6.19 22.79
C ASN A 444 29.33 -5.58 21.77
N LYS A 445 28.89 -5.30 20.53
CA LYS A 445 29.75 -4.65 19.52
C LYS A 445 30.06 -3.19 19.85
N ARG A 446 29.08 -2.40 20.32
CA ARG A 446 29.34 -1.00 20.74
C ARG A 446 30.26 -0.92 21.96
N VAL A 447 30.04 -1.79 22.96
CA VAL A 447 30.91 -1.85 24.14
C VAL A 447 32.33 -2.29 23.73
N MET A 448 32.47 -3.29 22.85
CA MET A 448 33.77 -3.73 22.36
C MET A 448 34.50 -2.65 21.54
N VAL A 449 33.78 -1.89 20.70
CA VAL A 449 34.35 -0.75 19.97
C VAL A 449 34.79 0.36 20.92
N ILE A 450 34.00 0.69 21.94
CA ILE A 450 34.38 1.69 22.95
C ILE A 450 35.65 1.24 23.70
N VAL A 451 35.76 -0.03 24.08
CA VAL A 451 36.95 -0.59 24.75
C VAL A 451 38.18 -0.56 23.83
N ILE A 452 38.03 -0.88 22.54
CA ILE A 452 39.15 -0.82 21.59
C ILE A 452 39.62 0.63 21.41
N VAL A 453 38.70 1.58 21.24
CA VAL A 453 39.03 3.00 21.07
C VAL A 453 39.73 3.56 22.31
N THR A 454 39.26 3.24 23.52
CA THR A 454 39.89 3.71 24.76
C THR A 454 41.30 3.15 24.95
N VAL A 455 41.53 1.89 24.61
CA VAL A 455 42.87 1.27 24.65
C VAL A 455 43.81 1.91 23.63
N CYS A 456 43.36 2.13 22.39
CA CYS A 456 44.16 2.80 21.36
C CYS A 456 44.55 4.24 21.74
N VAL A 457 43.62 5.01 22.32
CA VAL A 457 43.89 6.38 22.80
C VAL A 457 44.88 6.36 23.97
N ALA A 458 44.75 5.42 24.91
CA ALA A 458 45.70 5.29 26.02
C ALA A 458 47.12 4.97 25.55
N ILE A 459 47.27 4.08 24.55
CA ILE A 459 48.57 3.75 23.95
C ILE A 459 49.17 4.96 23.23
N LEU A 460 48.37 5.73 22.50
CA LEU A 460 48.82 6.95 21.83
C LEU A 460 49.30 8.01 22.82
N LEU A 461 48.54 8.25 23.91
CA LEU A 461 48.93 9.19 24.96
C LEU A 461 50.20 8.73 25.70
N PHE A 462 50.34 7.43 25.93
CA PHE A 462 51.57 6.87 26.50
C PHE A 462 52.76 7.05 25.55
N GLY A 463 52.59 6.80 24.25
CA GLY A 463 53.62 7.06 23.23
C GLY A 463 54.02 8.53 23.18
N LEU A 464 53.06 9.45 23.19
CA LEU A 464 53.31 10.89 23.17
C LEU A 464 54.02 11.39 24.44
N SER A 465 53.64 10.88 25.62
CA SER A 465 54.32 11.22 26.88
C SER A 465 55.76 10.70 26.92
N VAL A 466 56.02 9.49 26.43
CA VAL A 466 57.39 8.95 26.28
C VAL A 466 58.20 9.76 25.28
N CYS A 467 57.61 10.14 24.14
CA CYS A 467 58.24 11.01 23.14
C CYS A 467 58.56 12.39 23.71
N PHE A 468 57.65 12.97 24.51
CA PHE A 468 57.85 14.25 25.17
C PHE A 468 58.97 14.18 26.22
N ILE A 469 59.02 13.12 27.02
CA ILE A 469 60.11 12.88 27.99
C ILE A 469 61.45 12.68 27.26
N ARG A 470 61.47 11.94 26.14
CA ARG A 470 62.67 11.78 25.31
C ARG A 470 63.12 13.12 24.72
N LYS A 471 62.22 13.89 24.10
CA LYS A 471 62.54 15.24 23.58
C LYS A 471 63.04 16.17 24.69
N ARG A 472 62.46 16.12 25.89
CA ARG A 472 62.90 16.93 27.03
C ARG A 472 64.30 16.53 27.51
N LYS A 473 64.63 15.23 27.55
CA LYS A 473 65.97 14.72 27.87
C LYS A 473 67.00 15.07 26.78
N THR A 474 66.62 15.00 25.51
CA THR A 474 67.50 15.38 24.38
C THR A 474 67.72 16.89 24.32
N MET A 475 66.69 17.71 24.58
CA MET A 475 66.85 19.16 24.70
C MET A 475 67.72 19.56 25.90
N LEU A 476 67.62 18.84 27.03
CA LEU A 476 68.51 19.03 28.18
C LEU A 476 69.96 18.60 27.89
N SER A 477 70.19 17.57 27.07
CA SER A 477 71.55 17.20 26.63
C SER A 477 72.12 18.18 25.61
N ILE A 478 71.29 18.74 24.72
CA ILE A 478 71.69 19.81 23.78
C ILE A 478 71.95 21.12 24.53
N TRP A 479 71.15 21.45 25.55
CA TRP A 479 71.37 22.64 26.38
C TRP A 479 72.63 22.54 27.25
N LYS A 480 72.96 21.34 27.77
CA LYS A 480 74.25 21.09 28.43
C LYS A 480 75.44 21.18 27.47
N ARG A 481 75.30 20.69 26.24
CA ARG A 481 76.35 20.78 25.21
C ARG A 481 76.59 22.22 24.72
N ASN A 482 75.53 23.04 24.69
CA ASN A 482 75.61 24.46 24.30
C ASN A 482 76.15 25.40 25.40
N ILE A 483 76.40 24.90 26.61
CA ILE A 483 77.06 25.66 27.70
C ILE A 483 78.58 25.42 27.72
N GLU A 484 79.07 24.34 27.10
CA GLU A 484 80.50 23.99 27.03
C GLU A 484 81.23 24.50 25.75
N GLU A 485 80.50 25.05 24.77
CA GLU A 485 81.04 25.54 23.49
C GLU A 485 80.96 27.07 23.32
N ARG A 486 81.07 27.82 24.43
CA ARG A 486 81.14 29.30 24.40
C ARG A 486 82.45 29.80 25.02
N ASP A 487 83.58 29.24 24.59
CA ASP A 487 84.93 29.75 24.85
C ASP A 487 85.88 29.29 23.74
N THR A 488 85.73 29.76 22.49
CA THR A 488 86.86 30.00 21.55
C THR A 488 86.43 30.75 20.28
N GLU A 489 86.98 31.97 20.15
CA GLU A 489 87.48 32.70 18.96
C GLU A 489 86.78 32.70 17.57
N GLU A 490 86.39 33.93 17.21
CA GLU A 490 86.74 34.74 16.02
C GLU A 490 86.71 34.22 14.54
N ARG A 491 86.23 35.18 13.70
CA ARG A 491 86.55 35.48 12.28
C ARG A 491 85.75 34.79 11.15
N GLY A 492 85.06 35.64 10.37
CA GLY A 492 85.26 35.69 8.90
C GLY A 492 84.11 35.26 7.95
N ILE A 493 83.36 36.26 7.46
CA ILE A 493 82.93 36.54 6.05
C ILE A 493 82.50 35.39 5.09
N LYS A 494 81.24 35.52 4.56
CA LYS A 494 80.62 35.07 3.27
C LYS A 494 80.75 33.57 2.90
N GLU A 495 79.75 32.87 2.34
CA GLU A 495 79.03 33.14 1.09
C GLU A 495 77.86 32.14 0.87
N LYS A 496 76.99 32.44 -0.09
CA LYS A 496 75.88 31.64 -0.67
C LYS A 496 76.25 30.16 -0.98
N SER A 497 75.28 29.25 -0.90
CA SER A 497 75.00 28.27 -1.98
C SER A 497 73.70 27.48 -1.73
N GLN A 498 73.07 27.11 -2.84
CA GLN A 498 71.81 26.37 -3.06
C GLN A 498 71.74 24.95 -2.47
N ASP A 499 70.47 24.54 -2.26
CA ASP A 499 69.84 23.20 -2.39
C ASP A 499 70.61 22.13 -3.20
N PRO A 500 70.36 20.82 -2.94
CA PRO A 500 69.43 20.09 -3.81
C PRO A 500 68.58 18.96 -3.18
N LEU A 501 67.40 18.80 -3.80
CA LEU A 501 66.47 17.65 -3.85
C LEU A 501 67.10 16.30 -4.25
N LEU A 502 66.46 15.18 -3.85
CA LEU A 502 66.08 13.99 -4.68
C LEU A 502 65.37 12.92 -3.79
N PHE A 503 64.11 12.49 -4.01
CA PHE A 503 63.56 11.45 -4.93
C PHE A 503 64.41 10.16 -5.01
N ASP A 504 63.93 8.91 -4.83
CA ASP A 504 62.82 8.16 -5.47
C ASP A 504 62.52 6.86 -4.63
N VAL A 505 61.27 6.35 -4.48
CA VAL A 505 60.58 5.25 -5.23
C VAL A 505 61.28 3.86 -5.07
N ALA A 506 60.69 2.69 -4.78
CA ALA A 506 59.45 1.99 -5.17
C ALA A 506 59.18 0.76 -4.23
N ILE A 507 57.92 0.35 -3.93
CA ILE A 507 57.14 -0.81 -4.48
C ILE A 507 57.62 -2.21 -3.97
N GLN A 508 56.84 -3.20 -3.47
CA GLN A 508 55.49 -3.73 -3.76
C GLN A 508 55.03 -4.69 -2.62
N GLY A 509 53.72 -4.97 -2.53
CA GLY A 509 53.22 -6.13 -1.76
C GLY A 509 51.70 -6.18 -1.53
N THR A 510 50.94 -6.48 -2.58
CA THR A 510 49.49 -6.75 -2.63
C THR A 510 48.95 -7.75 -1.60
N ARG A 511 47.71 -7.54 -1.15
CA ARG A 511 46.67 -8.60 -1.07
C ARG A 511 45.25 -8.00 -1.08
N ASN A 512 44.44 -8.53 -2.01
CA ASN A 512 43.02 -8.24 -2.21
C ASN A 512 42.15 -8.72 -1.03
N TYR A 513 41.07 -8.00 -0.72
CA TYR A 513 39.90 -8.55 -0.04
C TYR A 513 38.60 -7.95 -0.62
N SER A 514 37.88 -8.84 -1.31
CA SER A 514 36.51 -8.87 -1.84
C SER A 514 35.54 -7.68 -1.63
N ASP A 515 34.94 -7.31 -2.78
CA ASP A 515 33.58 -6.77 -2.93
C ASP A 515 32.56 -7.51 -2.05
N GLU A 516 31.78 -6.75 -1.28
CA GLU A 516 30.34 -6.92 -1.02
C GLU A 516 29.90 -5.87 0.02
N ASN A 517 29.44 -4.71 -0.46
CA ASN A 517 28.55 -3.74 0.21
C ASN A 517 28.48 -2.44 -0.62
N LYS A 518 27.99 -2.53 -1.85
CA LYS A 518 27.95 -1.39 -2.80
C LYS A 518 26.54 -0.93 -3.16
N LYS A 519 25.53 -1.35 -2.40
CA LYS A 519 24.12 -1.06 -2.71
C LYS A 519 23.52 0.09 -1.89
N ASP A 520 24.06 0.39 -0.71
CA ASP A 520 23.45 1.37 0.20
C ASP A 520 24.05 2.79 0.11
N ASP A 521 25.15 2.98 -0.62
CA ASP A 521 25.73 4.32 -0.87
C ASP A 521 25.09 5.04 -2.07
N LEU A 522 24.28 4.34 -2.87
CA LEU A 522 23.72 4.88 -4.11
C LEU A 522 22.48 5.76 -3.87
N GLU A 523 21.69 5.53 -2.81
CA GLU A 523 20.39 6.20 -2.64
C GLU A 523 20.48 7.59 -1.99
N PHE A 524 21.47 7.85 -1.13
CA PHE A 524 21.56 9.13 -0.40
C PHE A 524 22.00 10.32 -1.26
N GLY A 525 22.69 10.08 -2.38
CA GLY A 525 23.18 11.15 -3.26
C GLY A 525 22.08 11.86 -4.06
N TYR A 526 20.88 11.28 -4.14
CA TYR A 526 19.78 11.80 -4.97
C TYR A 526 18.64 12.42 -4.15
N MET A 527 18.69 12.28 -2.81
CA MET A 527 17.62 12.77 -1.94
C MET A 527 17.65 14.29 -1.80
N SER A 528 16.48 14.92 -1.90
CA SER A 528 16.34 16.35 -1.60
C SER A 528 16.58 16.64 -0.11
N PRO A 529 17.06 17.84 0.26
CA PRO A 529 17.34 18.18 1.66
C PRO A 529 16.14 17.96 2.59
N GLU A 530 14.94 18.38 2.19
CA GLU A 530 13.72 18.22 2.99
C GLU A 530 13.26 16.76 3.12
N TYR A 531 13.54 15.92 2.11
CA TYR A 531 13.28 14.49 2.21
C TYR A 531 14.32 13.81 3.12
N ALA A 532 15.60 14.17 2.97
CA ALA A 532 16.70 13.59 3.75
C ALA A 532 16.68 14.01 5.23
N MET A 533 16.29 15.25 5.54
CA MET A 533 16.27 15.79 6.91
C MET A 533 14.93 15.57 7.60
N ASP A 534 13.82 15.82 6.92
CA ASP A 534 12.48 15.87 7.54
C ASP A 534 11.55 14.75 7.06
N GLY A 535 11.98 13.89 6.12
CA GLY A 535 11.14 12.84 5.54
C GLY A 535 10.01 13.37 4.64
N LEU A 536 10.07 14.63 4.23
CA LEU A 536 9.02 15.29 3.45
C LEU A 536 9.13 14.91 1.97
N PHE A 537 8.17 14.11 1.50
CA PHE A 537 8.07 13.72 0.09
C PHE A 537 7.16 14.70 -0.67
N SER A 538 7.63 15.18 -1.82
CA SER A 538 6.87 16.08 -2.69
C SER A 538 7.31 15.94 -4.15
N VAL A 539 6.50 16.47 -5.08
CA VAL A 539 6.89 16.59 -6.50
C VAL A 539 8.20 17.40 -6.66
N LYS A 540 8.52 18.29 -5.71
CA LYS A 540 9.78 19.06 -5.70
C LYS A 540 10.98 18.22 -5.28
N SER A 541 10.76 17.13 -4.54
CA SER A 541 11.77 16.13 -4.19
C SER A 541 12.17 15.35 -5.45
N ASP A 542 11.20 14.96 -6.29
CA ASP A 542 11.47 14.29 -7.57
C ASP A 542 12.22 15.20 -8.57
N VAL A 543 11.85 16.50 -8.61
CA VAL A 543 12.56 17.50 -9.43
C VAL A 543 14.02 17.62 -8.99
N PHE A 544 14.30 17.54 -7.68
CA PHE A 544 15.68 17.56 -7.18
C PHE A 544 16.48 16.35 -7.66
N SER A 545 15.93 15.13 -7.49
CA SER A 545 16.56 13.88 -7.96
C SER A 545 16.84 13.92 -9.46
N PHE A 546 15.89 14.43 -10.25
CA PHE A 546 16.08 14.65 -11.69
C PHE A 546 17.25 15.60 -11.98
N GLY A 547 17.35 16.72 -11.25
CA GLY A 547 18.45 17.66 -11.40
C GLY A 547 19.82 17.05 -11.11
N VAL A 548 19.92 16.19 -10.09
CA VAL A 548 21.15 15.44 -9.78
C VAL A 548 21.54 14.55 -10.96
N LEU A 549 20.59 13.77 -11.52
CA LEU A 549 20.84 12.89 -12.66
C LEU A 549 21.31 13.65 -13.91
N VAL A 550 20.70 14.81 -14.21
CA VAL A 550 21.14 15.66 -15.34
C VAL A 550 22.60 16.07 -15.17
N LEU A 551 22.99 16.50 -13.96
CA LEU A 551 24.37 16.92 -13.68
C LEU A 551 25.37 15.75 -13.68
N GLU A 552 24.96 14.56 -13.25
CA GLU A 552 25.76 13.35 -13.36
C GLU A 552 26.01 12.95 -14.81
N ILE A 553 24.97 12.99 -15.65
CA ILE A 553 25.08 12.67 -17.07
C ILE A 553 26.08 13.61 -17.73
N ILE A 554 25.94 14.93 -17.55
CA ILE A 554 26.82 15.93 -18.17
C ILE A 554 28.27 15.76 -17.69
N SER A 555 28.46 15.46 -16.41
CA SER A 555 29.80 15.38 -15.81
C SER A 555 30.48 14.03 -15.92
N GLY A 556 29.74 12.97 -16.25
CA GLY A 556 30.19 11.57 -16.19
C GLY A 556 30.57 11.08 -14.78
N LYS A 557 30.32 11.89 -13.74
CA LYS A 557 30.71 11.61 -12.36
C LYS A 557 29.47 11.30 -11.54
N LYS A 558 29.51 10.20 -10.79
CA LYS A 558 28.48 9.90 -9.79
C LYS A 558 28.55 10.86 -8.60
N ASN A 559 27.40 11.30 -8.12
CA ASN A 559 27.23 12.01 -6.87
C ASN A 559 27.35 11.02 -5.72
N LYS A 560 28.54 10.95 -5.12
CA LYS A 560 28.76 10.16 -3.91
C LYS A 560 28.15 10.93 -2.74
N GLY A 561 27.30 10.26 -1.95
CA GLY A 561 26.65 10.83 -0.78
C GLY A 561 27.61 11.28 0.33
N PHE A 562 27.06 11.52 1.52
CA PHE A 562 27.60 12.33 2.63
C PHE A 562 28.91 11.86 3.32
N TYR A 563 29.58 10.82 2.84
CA TYR A 563 30.81 10.30 3.46
C TYR A 563 31.96 10.26 2.46
N SER A 564 32.74 11.35 2.43
CA SER A 564 34.15 11.29 2.02
C SER A 564 35.00 11.95 3.12
N PRO A 565 36.00 11.24 3.67
CA PRO A 565 36.86 11.75 4.74
C PRO A 565 37.83 12.84 4.27
N ASP A 566 37.96 13.01 2.95
CA ASP A 566 38.68 14.11 2.35
C ASP A 566 37.70 15.23 2.05
N ASN A 567 37.99 16.43 2.57
CA ASN A 567 37.25 17.70 2.53
C ASN A 567 36.94 18.22 1.09
N GLN A 568 36.44 17.36 0.21
CA GLN A 568 36.12 17.62 -1.18
C GLN A 568 34.60 17.85 -1.31
N LEU A 569 34.23 18.91 -2.04
CA LEU A 569 32.85 19.20 -2.38
C LEU A 569 32.21 17.99 -3.09
N ASN A 570 30.98 17.64 -2.72
CA ASN A 570 30.17 16.68 -3.49
C ASN A 570 29.92 17.21 -4.92
N LEU A 571 29.35 16.37 -5.81
CA LEU A 571 29.20 16.75 -7.23
C LEU A 571 28.48 18.09 -7.38
N LEU A 572 27.38 18.29 -6.63
CA LEU A 572 26.60 19.53 -6.67
C LEU A 572 27.42 20.75 -6.24
N GLY A 573 28.23 20.62 -5.19
CA GLY A 573 29.13 21.68 -4.73
C GLY A 573 30.23 22.01 -5.76
N HIS A 574 30.77 20.99 -6.44
CA HIS A 574 31.75 21.18 -7.50
C HIS A 574 31.15 21.90 -8.73
N VAL A 575 29.98 21.46 -9.18
CA VAL A 575 29.23 22.09 -10.29
C VAL A 575 28.90 23.55 -9.96
N TRP A 576 28.38 23.80 -8.75
CA TRP A 576 28.02 25.14 -8.30
C TRP A 576 29.20 26.10 -8.30
N ARG A 577 30.38 25.65 -7.85
CA ARG A 577 31.61 26.45 -7.90
C ARG A 577 31.99 26.80 -9.33
N LEU A 578 32.02 25.81 -10.22
CA LEU A 578 32.36 26.03 -11.64
C LEU A 578 31.36 26.96 -12.34
N TRP A 579 30.07 26.85 -12.02
CA TRP A 579 29.03 27.75 -12.50
C TRP A 579 29.28 29.20 -12.07
N ARG A 580 29.57 29.42 -10.78
CA ARG A 580 29.88 30.75 -10.25
C ARG A 580 31.17 31.35 -10.80
N GLU A 581 32.16 30.52 -11.12
CA GLU A 581 33.44 30.94 -11.72
C GLU A 581 33.36 31.15 -13.24
N GLY A 582 32.19 30.92 -13.87
CA GLY A 582 32.04 31.01 -15.33
C GLY A 582 32.75 29.90 -16.10
N LYS A 583 33.09 28.79 -15.43
CA LYS A 583 33.83 27.65 -15.97
C LYS A 583 32.98 26.39 -16.10
N ALA A 584 31.65 26.50 -16.06
CA ALA A 584 30.74 25.35 -16.10
C ALA A 584 30.96 24.41 -17.30
N VAL A 585 31.42 24.93 -18.44
CA VAL A 585 31.73 24.13 -19.64
C VAL A 585 32.79 23.06 -19.36
N THR A 586 33.72 23.30 -18.44
CA THR A 586 34.76 22.31 -18.09
C THR A 586 34.23 21.11 -17.31
N LEU A 587 32.94 21.11 -16.96
CA LEU A 587 32.26 19.98 -16.35
C LEU A 587 32.04 18.85 -17.35
N LEU A 588 31.90 19.17 -18.63
CA LEU A 588 31.52 18.22 -19.68
C LEU A 588 32.50 17.04 -19.73
N ASP A 589 31.96 15.82 -19.70
CA ASP A 589 32.77 14.61 -19.82
C ASP A 589 33.57 14.62 -21.14
N SER A 590 34.86 14.30 -21.05
CA SER A 590 35.78 14.19 -22.19
C SER A 590 35.27 13.28 -23.32
N SER A 591 34.45 12.27 -22.99
CA SER A 591 33.81 11.37 -23.95
C SER A 591 32.67 12.00 -24.75
N MET A 592 32.17 13.17 -24.33
CA MET A 592 31.07 13.92 -24.96
C MET A 592 31.50 15.31 -25.48
N ALA A 593 32.77 15.68 -25.31
CA ALA A 593 33.29 17.03 -25.55
C ALA A 593 33.13 17.52 -27.01
N ASP A 594 33.14 16.61 -27.98
CA ASP A 594 33.06 16.93 -29.42
C ASP A 594 31.65 16.75 -30.02
N SER A 595 30.67 16.31 -29.22
CA SER A 595 29.36 15.85 -29.72
C SER A 595 28.22 16.88 -29.57
N PHE A 596 28.41 17.94 -28.78
CA PHE A 596 27.32 18.88 -28.45
C PHE A 596 27.78 20.35 -28.45
N PRO A 597 26.95 21.29 -28.95
CA PRO A 597 27.23 22.72 -28.86
C PRO A 597 27.38 23.18 -27.41
N THR A 598 28.37 24.02 -27.12
CA THR A 598 28.67 24.53 -25.77
C THR A 598 27.48 25.21 -25.10
N HIS A 599 26.65 25.91 -25.88
CA HIS A 599 25.45 26.59 -25.38
C HIS A 599 24.39 25.61 -24.85
N ASP A 600 24.21 24.46 -25.49
CA ASP A 600 23.21 23.46 -25.08
C ASP A 600 23.67 22.74 -23.81
N VAL A 601 24.98 22.50 -23.68
CA VAL A 601 25.59 21.96 -22.46
C VAL A 601 25.40 22.94 -21.30
N LEU A 602 25.67 24.23 -21.50
CA LEU A 602 25.46 25.25 -20.48
C LEU A 602 23.99 25.37 -20.07
N ARG A 603 23.07 25.26 -21.03
CA ARG A 603 21.63 25.23 -20.77
C ARG A 603 21.25 24.05 -19.88
N CYS A 604 21.71 22.83 -20.20
CA CYS A 604 21.44 21.65 -19.41
C CYS A 604 22.03 21.75 -17.99
N ILE A 605 23.22 22.34 -17.83
CA ILE A 605 23.82 22.62 -16.52
C ILE A 605 22.96 23.62 -15.73
N GLN A 606 22.50 24.69 -16.37
CA GLN A 606 21.66 25.70 -15.74
C GLN A 606 20.33 25.11 -15.26
N VAL A 607 19.67 24.30 -16.10
CA VAL A 607 18.43 23.60 -15.74
C VAL A 607 18.66 22.60 -14.61
N GLY A 608 19.75 21.84 -14.66
CA GLY A 608 20.17 20.94 -13.58
C GLY A 608 20.33 21.70 -12.25
N LEU A 609 21.02 22.85 -12.26
CA LEU A 609 21.21 23.70 -11.09
C LEU A 609 19.90 24.31 -10.56
N LEU A 610 18.97 24.69 -11.43
CA LEU A 610 17.63 25.17 -11.02
C LEU A 610 16.83 24.08 -10.31
N CYS A 611 17.00 22.83 -10.73
CA CYS A 611 16.32 21.67 -10.15
C CYS A 611 16.87 21.27 -8.78
N VAL A 612 18.17 21.47 -8.52
CA VAL A 612 18.83 21.08 -7.25
C VAL A 612 18.91 22.20 -6.21
N GLN A 613 18.13 23.28 -6.33
CA GLN A 613 18.15 24.40 -5.38
C GLN A 613 17.76 23.97 -3.96
N GLU A 614 18.36 24.62 -2.95
CA GLU A 614 18.21 24.26 -1.54
C GLU A 614 16.75 24.28 -1.09
N ARG A 615 16.03 25.38 -1.37
CA ARG A 615 14.61 25.51 -1.04
C ARG A 615 13.74 24.87 -2.12
N ALA A 616 12.81 24.00 -1.72
CA ALA A 616 11.89 23.33 -2.63
C ALA A 616 11.02 24.30 -3.46
N GLU A 617 10.67 25.46 -2.89
CA GLU A 617 9.89 26.52 -3.54
C GLU A 617 10.62 27.19 -4.71
N ASP A 618 11.95 27.22 -4.69
CA ASP A 618 12.78 27.84 -5.73
C ASP A 618 12.95 26.94 -6.96
N ARG A 619 12.70 25.63 -6.80
CA ARG A 619 12.82 24.66 -7.89
C ARG A 619 11.68 24.83 -8.89
N PRO A 620 11.91 24.67 -10.21
CA PRO A 620 10.85 24.74 -11.21
C PRO A 620 9.84 23.57 -11.08
N THR A 621 8.72 23.63 -11.80
CA THR A 621 7.89 22.44 -12.04
C THR A 621 8.47 21.63 -13.19
N ILE A 622 8.17 20.34 -13.26
CA ILE A 622 8.69 19.49 -14.34
C ILE A 622 8.22 19.96 -15.73
N SER A 623 7.02 20.54 -15.83
CA SER A 623 6.52 21.17 -17.06
C SER A 623 7.41 22.34 -17.49
N SER A 624 7.83 23.19 -16.55
CA SER A 624 8.77 24.28 -16.84
C SER A 624 10.15 23.77 -17.23
N VAL A 625 10.62 22.67 -16.62
CA VAL A 625 11.89 22.02 -16.98
C VAL A 625 11.85 21.51 -18.43
N ILE A 626 10.77 20.86 -18.84
CA ILE A 626 10.61 20.39 -20.22
C ILE A 626 10.58 21.56 -21.20
N LEU A 627 9.87 22.65 -20.87
CA LEU A 627 9.85 23.86 -21.70
C LEU A 627 11.24 24.51 -21.80
N MET A 628 11.98 24.56 -20.69
CA MET A 628 13.34 25.09 -20.61
C MET A 628 14.34 24.29 -21.44
N LEU A 629 14.16 22.97 -21.54
CA LEU A 629 15.02 22.08 -22.34
C LEU A 629 14.64 22.09 -23.83
N SER A 630 13.36 22.19 -24.16
CA SER A 630 12.86 22.06 -25.55
C SER A 630 12.77 23.38 -26.32
N SER A 631 12.83 24.54 -25.65
CA SER A 631 12.69 25.85 -26.29
C SER A 631 14.04 26.53 -26.49
N GLU A 632 14.31 26.98 -27.72
CA GLU A 632 15.52 27.72 -28.06
C GLU A 632 15.58 29.12 -27.42
N ASN A 633 14.42 29.72 -27.10
CA ASN A 633 14.27 31.11 -26.62
C ASN A 633 13.74 31.20 -25.17
N ALA A 634 13.94 30.18 -24.34
CA ALA A 634 13.50 30.23 -22.94
C ALA A 634 14.31 31.26 -22.12
N ILE A 635 13.62 32.07 -21.32
CA ILE A 635 14.25 32.97 -20.34
C ILE A 635 14.49 32.16 -19.06
N PHE A 636 15.75 32.03 -18.66
CA PHE A 636 16.13 31.25 -17.49
C PHE A 636 16.36 32.15 -16.26
N PRO A 637 15.80 31.82 -15.09
CA PRO A 637 16.24 32.43 -13.85
C PRO A 637 17.68 32.04 -13.52
N ILE A 638 18.38 32.90 -12.79
CA ILE A 638 19.73 32.61 -12.28
C ILE A 638 19.58 31.57 -11.16
N PRO A 639 20.24 30.41 -11.23
CA PRO A 639 20.14 29.41 -10.19
C PRO A 639 20.67 29.94 -8.85
N LYS A 640 19.95 29.69 -7.75
CA LYS A 640 20.42 29.92 -6.38
C LYS A 640 21.25 28.73 -5.90
N LYS A 641 21.78 28.84 -4.68
CA LYS A 641 22.64 27.83 -4.06
C LYS A 641 21.92 26.45 -4.05
N PRO A 642 22.57 25.38 -4.53
CA PRO A 642 22.04 24.03 -4.43
C PRO A 642 21.92 23.54 -3.00
N GLY A 643 20.98 22.63 -2.75
CA GLY A 643 20.88 21.91 -1.49
C GLY A 643 21.99 20.88 -1.39
N PHE A 644 22.94 21.07 -0.49
CA PHE A 644 23.92 20.05 -0.13
C PHE A 644 24.18 20.12 1.38
N CYS A 645 23.98 19.02 2.12
CA CYS A 645 24.35 19.00 3.53
C CYS A 645 25.88 18.94 3.66
N LEU A 646 26.49 20.04 4.12
CA LEU A 646 27.88 20.05 4.55
C LEU A 646 27.98 19.33 5.89
N GLY A 647 28.76 18.25 5.95
CA GLY A 647 29.26 17.74 7.22
C GLY A 647 30.18 18.79 7.85
N THR A 648 29.72 19.42 8.94
CA THR A 648 30.47 20.30 9.85
C THR A 648 31.14 21.52 9.21
N ILE A 649 30.48 22.69 9.26
CA ILE A 649 31.18 23.98 9.14
C ILE A 649 31.79 24.33 10.52
N PRO A 650 33.08 24.70 10.61
CA PRO A 650 33.62 25.35 11.80
C PRO A 650 32.99 26.73 11.93
N ILE A 651 32.47 27.04 13.11
CA ILE A 651 31.89 28.34 13.47
C ILE A 651 32.86 29.46 13.06
N GLU A 652 32.53 30.21 12.01
CA GLU A 652 33.07 31.55 11.85
C GLU A 652 32.30 32.47 12.78
N THR A 653 33.08 33.08 13.66
CA THR A 653 32.63 33.79 14.85
C THR A 653 32.41 35.24 14.49
N GLU A 654 31.17 35.73 14.49
CA GLU A 654 30.89 37.14 14.81
C GLU A 654 29.66 37.25 15.74
N SER A 655 30.02 37.37 17.01
CA SER A 655 29.36 37.96 18.18
C SER A 655 27.92 38.51 18.12
N SER A 656 27.19 38.11 19.17
CA SER A 656 26.10 38.78 19.92
C SER A 656 24.70 38.78 19.25
N SER A 657 23.58 38.51 19.93
CA SER A 657 23.27 38.36 21.35
C SER A 657 22.09 37.39 21.51
N SER A 658 21.96 36.85 22.72
CA SER A 658 20.93 35.92 23.17
C SER A 658 19.50 36.29 22.75
N LYS A 659 18.81 35.35 22.11
CA LYS A 659 17.40 35.06 22.38
C LYS A 659 17.09 33.61 22.02
N GLN A 660 16.72 32.89 23.07
CA GLN A 660 16.06 31.60 23.01
C GLN A 660 14.66 31.85 22.46
N GLU A 661 14.41 31.53 21.19
CA GLU A 661 13.05 31.50 20.63
C GLU A 661 12.71 30.08 20.21
N SER A 662 11.77 29.53 20.96
CA SER A 662 10.94 28.38 20.67
C SER A 662 10.29 28.51 19.29
N CYS A 663 10.44 27.50 18.43
CA CYS A 663 9.58 27.38 17.26
C CYS A 663 8.16 27.04 17.73
N THR A 664 7.27 28.02 17.58
CA THR A 664 5.87 28.01 17.96
C THR A 664 5.02 27.19 16.98
N VAL A 665 3.94 26.65 17.52
CA VAL A 665 2.87 25.90 16.86
C VAL A 665 1.83 26.87 16.24
N ASN A 666 1.20 26.42 15.15
CA ASN A 666 0.04 26.95 14.38
C ASN A 666 0.41 27.84 13.17
N GLN A 667 -0.21 27.71 11.98
CA GLN A 667 -1.60 27.37 11.67
C GLN A 667 -1.76 26.51 10.40
N VAL A 668 -2.72 25.58 10.45
CA VAL A 668 -3.26 24.84 9.30
C VAL A 668 -3.95 25.82 8.35
N THR A 669 -3.62 25.78 7.06
CA THR A 669 -4.47 26.32 6.00
C THR A 669 -4.85 25.18 5.07
N VAL A 670 -6.10 24.72 5.18
CA VAL A 670 -6.71 23.78 4.25
C VAL A 670 -6.93 24.52 2.93
N THR A 671 -6.24 24.09 1.87
CA THR A 671 -6.55 24.53 0.51
C THR A 671 -7.27 23.40 -0.20
N ILE A 672 -8.54 23.63 -0.52
CA ILE A 672 -9.40 22.73 -1.30
C ILE A 672 -8.89 22.72 -2.74
N LEU A 673 -8.57 21.55 -3.29
CA LEU A 673 -8.24 21.38 -4.70
C LEU A 673 -9.49 20.90 -5.45
N GLU A 674 -10.07 21.81 -6.23
CA GLU A 674 -10.95 21.48 -7.36
C GLU A 674 -10.10 20.90 -8.49
N ALA A 675 -10.49 19.74 -9.01
CA ALA A 675 -9.84 19.12 -10.16
C ALA A 675 -10.47 19.63 -11.47
N ARG A 676 -9.63 20.15 -12.37
CA ARG A 676 -9.91 20.27 -13.81
C ARG A 676 -9.38 19.04 -14.53
#